data_AF-A0A672PEM6-F1
#
_entry.id   AF-A0A672PEM6-F1
#
_cell.length_a   1.000
_cell.length_b   1.000
_cell.length_c   1.000
_cell.angle_alpha   90.00
_cell.angle_beta   90.00
_cell.angle_gamma   90.00
#
_symmetry.space_group_name_H-M   'P 1'
#
loop_
_entity.id
_entity.type
_entity.pdbx_description
1 polymer ?
#
loop_
_entity_poly.entity_id
_entity_poly.type
_entity_poly.pdbx_seq_one_letter_code
_entity_poly.pdbx_strand_id
1 'polypeptide(L)'
;MRDLAAQVTSSLLRFPEVTVDALGEDEVTLDSLLHGRFTVGKSGLALLACGPQLEVVHAITGERFSAYCFSGVSEHPPAVLAVRNFCWLKRTGLLIGLEEAEGSMLCLYDLGISRVVKAVVIPGRITAIEPIVSYGGANASTQHLHQSLRWFFGVAAVVTDVGHVLLVDLCLDDLSCSQSELEASDLEVVNKSPSEIPQLREGVTQQGRHLCLQLSSPTGTGATALQYIQRTNQLAVGFSDGNLQLWNMKTLKKEYHSQLEGGRVPVYAFTFQEPENDPRNCCYLWAVQSAQDHEGDVVSLHLLQLAFGERKCLASGKIIYEGLEYCEERYSQDLNGTAFPLRAQANNTRLISCQTLEKFRHHPDRDDSMNEVASPDTSVSVFSWQVKSYGQGQPSTFIGVFDINRWYHAQMPDSLRTGESLRNCPYLAVWSLDCVIETTAPYTLLDVLIHERSLSRGLPYTCPPPEQFFHPTTYNFDGSCLLNAGIVHFTCSGYQKETLSYLKKVAPSLGDSISNGYSRCLMSGLLSFRLADVQPSSLSQEEQLDAILCTAVETSSLGLITGCIKQWTTEEQPGSAVNLRYILEWAWNKVVRTKEELDEICGPLFDSTANFTDPQTLQLLQHSQLYTDVTLFCAVIYDDDVLQISRPFYSHSIIKNYYISQREELRRLAKDKWCADCLMIDGLVSQCGERLAELWKRDEGGMGQYPPPSLHALLDIYLLENIEESAKHAIVIYLLLDVMYSFPNKSGASVESFPTAFAIPIGLVKLVQGLWLLDHHDHESSLELLLHPATSHSLWSWQHERVLQALMCQQKHSIALRYLHVMKPPLCTTNQAKLCLSVLLHNRSIVEAWALLRQHCNKMNMEEMMKFLFETCQELGLMKELLKLPLELAEQECLQRFLQNTGGFQNRELLMVHYLQQANYVPALQLNQTLKVNLADRDPKMKERSNTRNSILNQYGKVLPRVQRKLAVERAKPYQHPATIHREVKRPQPLSTVAKRSASENVMTRAAFINNVLSKIEEVWVGKNTTPDSSPFKRYYTKLLDLVVQPSSHNSPESTNLPGTPTRSITSWAGPKSVSKAPELSLLQTPQVVKRARALASGPVFSAFTPQSILRSSLRPTPVATPSASPGRSVTPPLRSKESRITFIEEADSPEASKGSVHWSNGVTCHFYI
;
A
#
# COMPACT_ATOMS: atom_id res chain seq x y z
N MET A 1 32.65 16.18 -17.96
CA MET A 1 31.88 15.96 -16.73
C MET A 1 32.83 15.86 -15.54
N ARG A 2 32.33 15.95 -14.30
CA ARG A 2 33.03 15.34 -13.16
C ARG A 2 32.67 13.86 -13.13
N ASP A 3 33.55 13.06 -12.56
CA ASP A 3 33.32 11.62 -12.40
C ASP A 3 32.33 11.39 -11.26
N LEU A 4 31.33 10.54 -11.50
CA LEU A 4 30.40 10.08 -10.48
C LEU A 4 31.19 9.28 -9.43
N ALA A 5 30.91 9.47 -8.15
CA ALA A 5 31.70 8.86 -7.08
C ALA A 5 30.81 8.18 -6.04
N ALA A 6 31.16 6.95 -5.67
CA ALA A 6 30.57 6.28 -4.53
C ALA A 6 30.92 7.02 -3.23
N GLN A 7 29.90 7.22 -2.39
CA GLN A 7 30.06 7.85 -1.08
C GLN A 7 29.95 6.76 -0.01
N VAL A 8 30.98 6.61 0.82
CA VAL A 8 30.99 5.66 1.95
C VAL A 8 29.89 6.04 2.94
N THR A 9 29.03 5.07 3.30
CA THR A 9 27.90 5.28 4.21
C THR A 9 28.00 4.52 5.53
N SER A 10 28.94 3.59 5.66
CA SER A 10 29.29 2.94 6.94
C SER A 10 30.79 3.07 7.25
N SER A 11 31.15 2.94 8.53
CA SER A 11 32.49 2.49 8.90
C SER A 11 32.75 1.06 8.41
N LEU A 12 34.01 0.61 8.43
CA LEU A 12 34.33 -0.80 8.25
C LEU A 12 33.66 -1.65 9.32
N LEU A 13 32.73 -2.50 8.90
CA LEU A 13 32.12 -3.55 9.71
C LEU A 13 33.06 -4.74 9.70
N ARG A 14 34.00 -4.78 10.65
CA ARG A 14 35.00 -5.83 10.75
C ARG A 14 34.37 -7.18 11.05
N PHE A 15 34.93 -8.25 10.48
CA PHE A 15 34.60 -9.60 10.89
C PHE A 15 35.05 -9.85 12.36
N PRO A 16 34.44 -10.80 13.08
CA PRO A 16 34.94 -11.26 14.37
C PRO A 16 36.39 -11.74 14.26
N GLU A 17 37.19 -11.54 15.32
CA GLU A 17 38.62 -11.93 15.34
C GLU A 17 38.80 -13.40 14.92
N VAL A 18 38.01 -14.33 15.48
CA VAL A 18 38.00 -15.75 15.11
C VAL A 18 37.73 -16.07 13.62
N THR A 19 37.09 -15.17 12.88
CA THR A 19 36.89 -15.31 11.41
C THR A 19 38.12 -14.79 10.65
N VAL A 20 38.77 -13.73 11.15
CA VAL A 20 40.03 -13.23 10.57
C VAL A 20 41.18 -14.20 10.86
N ASP A 21 41.26 -14.72 12.09
CA ASP A 21 42.28 -15.69 12.52
C ASP A 21 42.17 -17.00 11.71
N ALA A 22 40.96 -17.53 11.54
CA ALA A 22 40.73 -18.78 10.80
C ALA A 22 40.99 -18.66 9.28
N LEU A 23 40.84 -17.46 8.70
CA LEU A 23 41.27 -17.17 7.33
C LEU A 23 42.76 -16.75 7.26
N GLY A 24 43.40 -16.53 8.41
CA GLY A 24 44.76 -16.01 8.56
C GLY A 24 45.82 -17.08 8.87
N GLU A 25 45.47 -18.37 8.88
CA GLU A 25 46.43 -19.48 8.96
C GLU A 25 47.27 -19.65 7.67
N ASP A 26 47.11 -18.73 6.69
CA ASP A 26 47.88 -18.56 5.45
C ASP A 26 49.40 -18.79 5.58
N GLU A 27 50.03 -18.41 6.71
CA GLU A 27 51.48 -18.60 6.92
C GLU A 27 51.91 -20.09 6.89
N VAL A 28 50.98 -21.04 7.03
CA VAL A 28 51.24 -22.49 6.96
C VAL A 28 51.07 -23.05 5.54
N THR A 29 50.20 -22.48 4.71
CA THR A 29 49.86 -22.96 3.36
C THR A 29 50.06 -21.88 2.30
N LEU A 30 51.33 -21.55 2.07
CA LEU A 30 51.87 -20.42 1.27
C LEU A 30 51.27 -20.16 -0.12
N ASP A 31 50.63 -21.15 -0.76
CA ASP A 31 50.02 -21.03 -2.09
C ASP A 31 48.49 -20.79 -2.07
N SER A 32 47.87 -20.71 -0.89
CA SER A 32 46.42 -20.49 -0.75
C SER A 32 46.04 -19.03 -1.00
N LEU A 33 44.99 -18.82 -1.82
CA LEU A 33 44.43 -17.50 -2.08
C LEU A 33 43.08 -17.34 -1.37
N LEU A 34 42.92 -16.23 -0.63
CA LEU A 34 41.66 -15.85 -0.02
C LEU A 34 40.65 -15.41 -1.09
N HIS A 35 39.62 -16.21 -1.28
CA HIS A 35 38.47 -15.90 -2.13
C HIS A 35 37.32 -15.34 -1.28
N GLY A 36 36.55 -14.41 -1.83
CA GLY A 36 35.35 -13.90 -1.18
C GLY A 36 34.26 -13.53 -2.19
N ARG A 37 32.99 -13.81 -1.87
CA ARG A 37 31.85 -13.48 -2.74
C ARG A 37 30.54 -13.28 -1.97
N PHE A 38 29.72 -12.33 -2.41
CA PHE A 38 28.35 -12.19 -1.93
C PHE A 38 27.44 -13.30 -2.48
N THR A 39 26.47 -13.70 -1.66
CA THR A 39 25.49 -14.71 -2.05
C THR A 39 24.35 -14.08 -2.86
N VAL A 40 24.23 -14.44 -4.14
CA VAL A 40 23.17 -13.91 -5.02
C VAL A 40 21.81 -14.45 -4.62
N GLY A 41 20.86 -13.55 -4.34
CA GLY A 41 19.47 -13.87 -4.01
C GLY A 41 19.05 -13.40 -2.61
N LYS A 42 18.01 -14.04 -2.05
CA LYS A 42 17.36 -13.61 -0.80
C LYS A 42 18.06 -14.04 0.50
N SER A 43 19.25 -14.65 0.40
CA SER A 43 20.02 -15.17 1.55
C SER A 43 20.65 -14.06 2.38
N GLY A 44 21.15 -12.97 1.77
CA GLY A 44 21.78 -11.87 2.51
C GLY A 44 23.08 -12.23 3.22
N LEU A 45 23.83 -13.21 2.69
CA LEU A 45 25.11 -13.68 3.21
C LEU A 45 26.27 -13.28 2.29
N ALA A 46 27.48 -13.29 2.81
CA ALA A 46 28.73 -13.34 2.05
C ALA A 46 29.54 -14.55 2.49
N LEU A 47 30.38 -15.03 1.58
CA LEU A 47 31.22 -16.21 1.71
C LEU A 47 32.67 -15.77 1.61
N LEU A 48 33.53 -16.31 2.46
CA LEU A 48 34.98 -16.23 2.35
C LEU A 48 35.56 -17.63 2.46
N ALA A 49 36.61 -17.94 1.69
CA ALA A 49 37.30 -19.21 1.80
C ALA A 49 38.80 -19.05 1.48
N CYS A 50 39.65 -19.73 2.26
CA CYS A 50 41.07 -19.86 1.99
C CYS A 50 41.50 -21.29 2.34
N GLY A 51 42.20 -21.97 1.43
CA GLY A 51 42.55 -23.39 1.58
C GLY A 51 41.33 -24.25 1.98
N PRO A 52 41.39 -25.00 3.10
CA PRO A 52 40.27 -25.80 3.61
C PRO A 52 39.22 -25.02 4.39
N GLN A 53 39.45 -23.75 4.73
CA GLN A 53 38.54 -22.97 5.57
C GLN A 53 37.43 -22.31 4.75
N LEU A 54 36.20 -22.43 5.25
CA LEU A 54 35.03 -21.69 4.80
C LEU A 54 34.45 -20.86 5.95
N GLU A 55 34.28 -19.57 5.71
CA GLU A 55 33.59 -18.62 6.58
C GLU A 55 32.36 -18.07 5.87
N VAL A 56 31.23 -18.04 6.58
CA VAL A 56 29.97 -17.49 6.08
C VAL A 56 29.52 -16.39 7.01
N VAL A 57 29.41 -15.18 6.49
CA VAL A 57 29.09 -13.96 7.26
C VAL A 57 27.79 -13.32 6.75
N HIS A 58 27.13 -12.54 7.59
CA HIS A 58 25.93 -11.79 7.20
C HIS A 58 26.32 -10.52 6.41
N ALA A 59 25.79 -10.36 5.20
CA ALA A 59 26.23 -9.34 4.23
C ALA A 59 25.98 -7.88 4.64
N ILE A 60 25.21 -7.64 5.70
CA ILE A 60 24.84 -6.30 6.21
C ILE A 60 25.55 -5.98 7.53
N THR A 61 26.10 -6.97 8.26
CA THR A 61 26.71 -6.75 9.58
C THR A 61 28.14 -7.27 9.72
N GLY A 62 28.61 -8.14 8.82
CA GLY A 62 29.91 -8.81 8.95
C GLY A 62 29.96 -9.88 10.04
N GLU A 63 28.84 -10.15 10.73
CA GLU A 63 28.79 -11.16 11.79
C GLU A 63 28.89 -12.58 11.21
N ARG A 64 29.70 -13.43 11.84
CA ARG A 64 29.87 -14.85 11.49
C ARG A 64 28.55 -15.60 11.70
N PHE A 65 28.02 -16.16 10.61
CA PHE A 65 26.76 -16.89 10.57
C PHE A 65 26.97 -18.42 10.61
N SER A 66 28.00 -18.91 9.92
CA SER A 66 28.36 -20.34 9.83
C SER A 66 29.83 -20.47 9.40
N ALA A 67 30.48 -21.60 9.69
CA ALA A 67 31.88 -21.84 9.34
C ALA A 67 32.21 -23.33 9.32
N TYR A 68 33.26 -23.70 8.59
CA TYR A 68 33.75 -25.08 8.49
C TYR A 68 35.22 -25.13 8.05
N CYS A 69 35.94 -26.16 8.49
CA CYS A 69 37.25 -26.52 7.95
C CYS A 69 37.13 -27.93 7.35
N PHE A 70 37.37 -28.06 6.04
CA PHE A 70 37.22 -29.33 5.33
C PHE A 70 38.40 -30.26 5.61
N SER A 71 38.10 -31.51 5.94
CA SER A 71 39.10 -32.56 6.15
C SER A 71 39.34 -33.36 4.87
N GLY A 72 40.60 -33.53 4.46
CA GLY A 72 40.96 -34.34 3.31
C GLY A 72 41.27 -35.80 3.66
N VAL A 73 41.20 -36.68 2.67
CA VAL A 73 41.61 -38.09 2.77
C VAL A 73 43.14 -38.23 2.68
N SER A 74 43.83 -37.24 2.09
CA SER A 74 45.29 -37.20 1.93
C SER A 74 46.02 -36.44 3.05
N GLU A 75 47.35 -36.52 3.10
CA GLU A 75 48.17 -35.68 4.02
C GLU A 75 48.08 -34.17 3.72
N HIS A 76 47.61 -33.79 2.53
CA HIS A 76 47.39 -32.39 2.14
C HIS A 76 45.91 -32.01 2.38
N PRO A 77 45.62 -30.85 3.00
CA PRO A 77 44.25 -30.39 3.19
C PRO A 77 43.59 -30.01 1.85
N PRO A 78 42.26 -30.18 1.72
CA PRO A 78 41.54 -29.86 0.50
C PRO A 78 41.41 -28.34 0.31
N ALA A 79 41.30 -27.87 -0.94
CA ALA A 79 41.11 -26.45 -1.24
C ALA A 79 39.68 -26.17 -1.72
N VAL A 80 39.02 -25.13 -1.16
CA VAL A 80 37.69 -24.68 -1.61
C VAL A 80 37.81 -23.93 -2.94
N LEU A 81 37.40 -24.57 -4.04
CA LEU A 81 37.53 -23.99 -5.39
C LEU A 81 36.29 -23.22 -5.86
N ALA A 82 35.10 -23.72 -5.54
CA ALA A 82 33.85 -23.13 -6.01
C ALA A 82 32.75 -23.24 -4.96
N VAL A 83 31.96 -22.17 -4.79
CA VAL A 83 30.80 -22.16 -3.88
C VAL A 83 29.58 -21.55 -4.57
N ARG A 84 28.40 -22.14 -4.32
CA ARG A 84 27.10 -21.65 -4.78
C ARG A 84 26.01 -21.80 -3.71
N ASN A 85 25.11 -20.82 -3.65
CA ASN A 85 23.86 -20.91 -2.91
C ASN A 85 23.04 -22.15 -3.34
N PHE A 86 22.50 -22.90 -2.37
CA PHE A 86 21.56 -23.97 -2.66
C PHE A 86 20.53 -24.15 -1.55
N CYS A 87 19.23 -24.11 -1.90
CA CYS A 87 18.13 -24.20 -0.94
C CYS A 87 17.17 -25.32 -1.34
N TRP A 88 17.15 -26.42 -0.58
CA TRP A 88 16.36 -27.63 -0.84
C TRP A 88 15.51 -27.97 0.39
N LEU A 89 14.33 -28.57 0.19
CA LEU A 89 13.49 -29.10 1.28
C LEU A 89 13.22 -28.13 2.45
N LYS A 90 13.16 -26.81 2.18
CA LYS A 90 13.10 -25.69 3.16
C LYS A 90 14.37 -25.46 4.01
N ARG A 91 15.45 -26.17 3.75
CA ARG A 91 16.80 -25.86 4.26
C ARG A 91 17.49 -24.83 3.37
N THR A 92 18.53 -24.20 3.91
CA THR A 92 19.41 -23.25 3.21
C THR A 92 20.84 -23.74 3.40
N GLY A 93 21.62 -23.75 2.33
CA GLY A 93 22.97 -24.28 2.34
C GLY A 93 23.76 -23.89 1.10
N LEU A 94 24.85 -24.61 0.88
CA LEU A 94 25.82 -24.35 -0.17
C LEU A 94 26.14 -25.64 -0.92
N LEU A 95 26.29 -25.56 -2.24
CA LEU A 95 27.10 -26.51 -2.99
C LEU A 95 28.54 -26.00 -3.02
N ILE A 96 29.49 -26.92 -2.83
CA ILE A 96 30.92 -26.62 -2.68
C ILE A 96 31.72 -27.60 -3.52
N GLY A 97 32.63 -27.10 -4.34
CA GLY A 97 33.65 -27.91 -5.02
C GLY A 97 34.96 -27.82 -4.24
N LEU A 98 35.49 -28.97 -3.81
CA LEU A 98 36.77 -29.12 -3.14
C LEU A 98 37.79 -29.78 -4.06
N GLU A 99 39.03 -29.31 -4.03
CA GLU A 99 40.20 -29.99 -4.60
C GLU A 99 40.77 -31.02 -3.62
N GLU A 100 41.19 -32.19 -4.12
CA GLU A 100 41.98 -33.17 -3.36
C GLU A 100 43.15 -33.68 -4.22
N ALA A 101 44.17 -34.25 -3.59
CA ALA A 101 45.39 -34.70 -4.25
C ALA A 101 45.19 -35.73 -5.40
N GLU A 102 44.08 -36.47 -5.40
CA GLU A 102 43.72 -37.43 -6.46
C GLU A 102 42.51 -36.99 -7.32
N GLY A 103 41.97 -35.78 -7.11
CA GLY A 103 40.83 -35.29 -7.91
C GLY A 103 40.07 -34.12 -7.28
N SER A 104 38.75 -34.26 -7.15
CA SER A 104 37.89 -33.26 -6.53
C SER A 104 36.58 -33.88 -6.04
N MET A 105 35.85 -33.19 -5.18
CA MET A 105 34.52 -33.61 -4.73
C MET A 105 33.51 -32.47 -4.68
N LEU A 106 32.24 -32.81 -4.90
CA LEU A 106 31.08 -31.94 -4.74
C LEU A 106 30.43 -32.22 -3.38
N CYS A 107 30.54 -31.27 -2.46
CA CYS A 107 29.91 -31.31 -1.14
C CYS A 107 28.63 -30.49 -1.10
N LEU A 108 27.63 -31.00 -0.38
CA LEU A 108 26.41 -30.30 0.00
C LEU A 108 26.50 -29.93 1.48
N TYR A 109 26.61 -28.63 1.77
CA TYR A 109 26.79 -28.08 3.11
C TYR A 109 25.50 -27.42 3.61
N ASP A 110 25.02 -27.83 4.78
CA ASP A 110 23.79 -27.32 5.40
C ASP A 110 24.12 -26.24 6.44
N LEU A 111 23.82 -24.98 6.11
CA LEU A 111 24.08 -23.82 6.97
C LEU A 111 23.30 -23.89 8.29
N GLY A 112 22.15 -24.56 8.31
CA GLY A 112 21.31 -24.68 9.51
C GLY A 112 21.92 -25.55 10.61
N ILE A 113 22.89 -26.41 10.26
CA ILE A 113 23.65 -27.25 11.20
C ILE A 113 25.17 -27.06 11.09
N SER A 114 25.63 -26.23 10.14
CA SER A 114 27.04 -25.95 9.83
C SER A 114 27.87 -27.22 9.55
N ARG A 115 27.37 -28.11 8.68
CA ARG A 115 28.03 -29.38 8.32
C ARG A 115 27.78 -29.79 6.87
N VAL A 116 28.69 -30.56 6.30
CA VAL A 116 28.42 -31.40 5.11
C VAL A 116 27.33 -32.42 5.45
N VAL A 117 26.43 -32.67 4.51
CA VAL A 117 25.37 -33.68 4.61
C VAL A 117 25.37 -34.70 3.46
N LYS A 118 26.01 -34.39 2.33
CA LYS A 118 26.32 -35.34 1.24
C LYS A 118 27.62 -34.90 0.57
N ALA A 119 28.41 -35.85 0.09
CA ALA A 119 29.62 -35.59 -0.69
C ALA A 119 29.75 -36.61 -1.82
N VAL A 120 30.28 -36.18 -2.97
CA VAL A 120 30.36 -37.00 -4.19
C VAL A 120 31.68 -36.76 -4.90
N VAL A 121 32.43 -37.81 -5.23
CA VAL A 121 33.71 -37.71 -5.95
C VAL A 121 33.47 -37.33 -7.41
N ILE A 122 34.22 -36.35 -7.93
CA ILE A 122 34.10 -35.83 -9.30
C ILE A 122 35.36 -36.17 -10.12
N PRO A 123 35.23 -36.69 -11.36
CA PRO A 123 36.40 -37.01 -12.20
C PRO A 123 37.00 -35.75 -12.84
N GLY A 124 38.17 -35.34 -12.34
CA GLY A 124 38.90 -34.13 -12.78
C GLY A 124 38.68 -32.93 -11.86
N ARG A 125 39.53 -31.90 -11.99
CA ARG A 125 39.55 -30.77 -11.06
C ARG A 125 38.35 -29.86 -11.31
N ILE A 126 37.52 -29.65 -10.28
CA ILE A 126 36.33 -28.78 -10.40
C ILE A 126 36.76 -27.33 -10.64
N THR A 127 36.27 -26.70 -11.70
CA THR A 127 36.51 -25.28 -11.97
C THR A 127 35.29 -24.40 -11.74
N ALA A 128 34.08 -24.93 -12.00
CA ALA A 128 32.84 -24.26 -11.62
C ALA A 128 31.70 -25.26 -11.34
N ILE A 129 30.77 -24.81 -10.50
CA ILE A 129 29.54 -25.52 -10.12
C ILE A 129 28.35 -24.58 -10.28
N GLU A 130 27.18 -25.11 -10.63
CA GLU A 130 25.96 -24.32 -10.81
C GLU A 130 24.69 -25.17 -10.53
N PRO A 131 23.79 -24.76 -9.62
CA PRO A 131 22.56 -25.50 -9.35
C PRO A 131 21.49 -25.25 -10.42
N ILE A 132 21.00 -26.32 -11.05
CA ILE A 132 19.91 -26.25 -12.04
C ILE A 132 18.53 -26.28 -11.33
N VAL A 133 18.31 -27.25 -10.45
CA VAL A 133 17.09 -27.36 -9.63
C VAL A 133 17.41 -27.93 -8.25
N SER A 134 16.68 -27.48 -7.22
CA SER A 134 16.81 -27.95 -5.82
C SER A 134 15.66 -28.84 -5.35
N TYR A 135 14.89 -29.38 -6.31
CA TYR A 135 13.76 -30.26 -6.11
C TYR A 135 13.73 -31.32 -7.21
N GLY A 136 13.19 -32.50 -6.91
CA GLY A 136 13.17 -33.64 -7.82
C GLY A 136 11.80 -34.06 -8.33
N GLY A 137 11.81 -35.14 -9.12
CA GLY A 137 10.63 -35.87 -9.55
C GLY A 137 9.83 -35.23 -10.70
N ALA A 138 8.98 -36.05 -11.31
CA ALA A 138 8.20 -35.72 -12.51
C ALA A 138 6.95 -34.83 -12.24
N ASN A 139 7.11 -33.79 -11.43
CA ASN A 139 6.08 -32.79 -11.11
C ASN A 139 5.92 -31.70 -12.21
N ALA A 140 5.07 -30.70 -11.94
CA ALA A 140 4.84 -29.58 -12.86
C ALA A 140 6.04 -28.62 -12.96
N SER A 141 6.75 -28.35 -11.85
CA SER A 141 7.87 -27.40 -11.86
C SER A 141 9.09 -27.94 -12.64
N THR A 142 9.35 -29.25 -12.67
CA THR A 142 10.43 -29.85 -13.49
C THR A 142 10.07 -30.00 -14.99
N GLN A 143 8.88 -29.57 -15.46
CA GLN A 143 8.45 -29.78 -16.85
C GLN A 143 9.37 -29.14 -17.90
N HIS A 144 10.11 -28.08 -17.55
CA HIS A 144 11.09 -27.43 -18.42
C HIS A 144 12.36 -28.27 -18.67
N LEU A 145 12.61 -29.31 -17.86
CA LEU A 145 13.79 -30.17 -18.01
C LEU A 145 13.54 -31.38 -18.93
N HIS A 146 14.63 -31.97 -19.40
CA HIS A 146 14.65 -33.23 -20.13
C HIS A 146 14.15 -34.40 -19.28
N GLN A 147 13.51 -35.40 -19.91
CA GLN A 147 12.83 -36.48 -19.20
C GLN A 147 13.75 -37.28 -18.24
N SER A 148 15.03 -37.43 -18.57
CA SER A 148 16.03 -38.07 -17.70
C SER A 148 16.25 -37.30 -16.39
N LEU A 149 16.45 -35.98 -16.46
CA LEU A 149 16.70 -35.13 -15.29
C LEU A 149 15.49 -35.04 -14.36
N ARG A 150 14.28 -35.30 -14.86
CA ARG A 150 13.05 -35.33 -14.06
C ARG A 150 12.93 -36.55 -13.14
N TRP A 151 13.88 -37.50 -13.23
CA TRP A 151 14.03 -38.60 -12.27
C TRP A 151 15.07 -38.31 -11.18
N PHE A 152 15.89 -37.27 -11.33
CA PHE A 152 16.88 -36.87 -10.32
C PHE A 152 16.20 -36.07 -9.20
N PHE A 153 16.86 -35.98 -8.05
CA PHE A 153 16.37 -35.24 -6.89
C PHE A 153 17.37 -34.18 -6.45
N GLY A 154 17.23 -33.00 -7.07
CA GLY A 154 18.25 -31.98 -7.09
C GLY A 154 19.26 -32.26 -8.21
N VAL A 155 19.63 -31.23 -8.96
CA VAL A 155 20.58 -31.35 -10.08
C VAL A 155 21.59 -30.21 -10.00
N ALA A 156 22.87 -30.57 -9.91
CA ALA A 156 23.99 -29.64 -10.04
C ALA A 156 24.70 -29.89 -11.38
N ALA A 157 24.99 -28.82 -12.11
CA ALA A 157 25.99 -28.84 -13.16
C ALA A 157 27.38 -28.66 -12.53
N VAL A 158 28.35 -29.44 -12.98
CA VAL A 158 29.75 -29.38 -12.57
C VAL A 158 30.61 -29.41 -13.84
N VAL A 159 31.63 -28.56 -13.90
CA VAL A 159 32.60 -28.52 -15.00
C VAL A 159 34.04 -28.55 -14.49
N THR A 160 34.97 -29.00 -15.34
CA THR A 160 36.36 -29.25 -14.95
C THR A 160 37.42 -28.61 -15.85
N ASP A 161 38.64 -28.60 -15.33
CA ASP A 161 39.92 -28.26 -15.98
C ASP A 161 40.22 -29.00 -17.29
N VAL A 162 39.68 -30.22 -17.47
CA VAL A 162 39.79 -31.01 -18.72
C VAL A 162 38.60 -30.84 -19.67
N GLY A 163 37.61 -30.01 -19.30
CA GLY A 163 36.45 -29.69 -20.13
C GLY A 163 35.27 -30.67 -19.98
N HIS A 164 35.20 -31.45 -18.90
CA HIS A 164 33.97 -32.20 -18.60
C HIS A 164 32.80 -31.25 -18.39
N VAL A 165 31.61 -31.66 -18.83
CA VAL A 165 30.33 -31.04 -18.43
C VAL A 165 29.40 -32.13 -17.91
N LEU A 166 29.19 -32.11 -16.59
CA LEU A 166 28.52 -33.18 -15.83
C LEU A 166 27.24 -32.64 -15.18
N LEU A 167 26.16 -33.42 -15.24
CA LEU A 167 24.91 -33.16 -14.52
C LEU A 167 24.72 -34.22 -13.44
N VAL A 168 24.99 -33.85 -12.20
CA VAL A 168 25.02 -34.75 -11.03
C VAL A 168 23.66 -34.73 -10.32
N ASP A 169 23.09 -35.91 -10.07
CA ASP A 169 21.96 -36.08 -9.14
C ASP A 169 22.43 -35.86 -7.70
N LEU A 170 21.72 -35.04 -6.95
CA LEU A 170 22.03 -34.75 -5.55
C LEU A 170 21.32 -35.70 -4.56
N CYS A 171 20.51 -36.65 -5.05
CA CYS A 171 19.85 -37.70 -4.28
C CYS A 171 19.11 -37.18 -3.03
N LEU A 172 18.45 -36.01 -3.15
CA LEU A 172 17.79 -35.31 -2.04
C LEU A 172 16.49 -36.00 -1.57
N ASP A 173 16.07 -37.07 -2.23
CA ASP A 173 15.06 -38.01 -1.76
C ASP A 173 15.60 -38.99 -0.71
N ASP A 174 16.88 -39.32 -0.74
CA ASP A 174 17.52 -40.12 0.31
C ASP A 174 17.86 -39.24 1.52
N LEU A 175 16.91 -39.21 2.46
CA LEU A 175 17.03 -38.59 3.78
C LEU A 175 17.73 -39.48 4.82
N SER A 176 18.11 -40.71 4.47
CA SER A 176 18.80 -41.64 5.37
C SER A 176 20.33 -41.52 5.25
N CYS A 177 20.83 -41.28 4.04
CA CYS A 177 22.23 -40.98 3.80
C CYS A 177 22.58 -39.54 4.21
N SER A 178 23.43 -39.43 5.25
CA SER A 178 24.08 -38.19 5.69
C SER A 178 25.59 -38.45 5.80
N GLN A 179 26.38 -37.92 4.88
CA GLN A 179 27.83 -38.14 4.77
C GLN A 179 28.64 -36.88 5.10
N SER A 180 29.83 -37.07 5.64
CA SER A 180 30.91 -36.07 5.62
C SER A 180 31.67 -36.08 4.29
N GLU A 181 32.54 -35.10 4.07
CA GLU A 181 33.48 -35.06 2.94
C GLU A 181 34.40 -36.29 2.86
N LEU A 182 34.81 -36.83 4.02
CA LEU A 182 35.63 -38.06 4.13
C LEU A 182 34.87 -39.34 3.75
N GLU A 183 33.55 -39.27 3.58
CA GLU A 183 32.66 -40.40 3.29
C GLU A 183 31.99 -40.25 1.91
N ALA A 184 32.62 -39.50 1.00
CA ALA A 184 32.08 -39.17 -0.32
C ALA A 184 31.74 -40.41 -1.17
N SER A 185 30.57 -40.39 -1.82
CA SER A 185 30.11 -41.45 -2.73
C SER A 185 30.82 -41.40 -4.09
N ASP A 186 31.04 -42.57 -4.69
CA ASP A 186 31.42 -42.68 -6.11
C ASP A 186 30.32 -42.10 -7.02
N LEU A 187 30.75 -41.66 -8.21
CA LEU A 187 29.88 -41.17 -9.29
C LEU A 187 29.79 -42.17 -10.45
N GLU A 188 28.60 -42.67 -10.73
CA GLU A 188 28.32 -43.47 -11.93
C GLU A 188 28.02 -42.52 -13.10
N VAL A 189 28.98 -42.35 -14.02
CA VAL A 189 28.86 -41.45 -15.18
C VAL A 189 28.22 -42.18 -16.37
N VAL A 190 27.03 -41.73 -16.76
CA VAL A 190 26.18 -42.41 -17.76
C VAL A 190 26.08 -41.61 -19.06
N ASN A 191 26.49 -42.27 -20.14
CA ASN A 191 26.39 -41.82 -21.55
C ASN A 191 25.26 -42.56 -22.32
N LYS A 192 24.26 -43.11 -21.61
CA LYS A 192 23.24 -44.04 -22.15
C LYS A 192 21.91 -43.38 -22.55
N SER A 193 21.01 -44.19 -23.09
CA SER A 193 19.69 -43.78 -23.57
C SER A 193 18.79 -43.19 -22.44
N PRO A 194 17.90 -42.22 -22.74
CA PRO A 194 17.00 -41.63 -21.74
C PRO A 194 16.06 -42.60 -21.04
N SER A 195 15.78 -43.76 -21.65
CA SER A 195 14.79 -44.76 -21.22
C SER A 195 15.23 -45.61 -20.03
N GLU A 196 16.53 -45.85 -19.87
CA GLU A 196 17.07 -46.74 -18.81
C GLU A 196 17.25 -46.02 -17.47
N ILE A 197 17.25 -44.69 -17.48
CA ILE A 197 17.62 -43.83 -16.34
C ILE A 197 16.91 -44.17 -15.01
N PRO A 198 15.61 -44.50 -14.94
CA PRO A 198 14.98 -44.86 -13.67
C PRO A 198 15.55 -46.14 -13.05
N GLN A 199 15.81 -47.16 -13.86
CA GLN A 199 16.34 -48.45 -13.42
C GLN A 199 17.83 -48.34 -13.07
N LEU A 200 18.59 -47.56 -13.86
CA LEU A 200 19.98 -47.25 -13.56
C LEU A 200 20.10 -46.48 -12.24
N ARG A 201 19.25 -45.46 -12.03
CA ARG A 201 19.23 -44.70 -10.77
C ARG A 201 18.96 -45.60 -9.57
N GLU A 202 17.91 -46.42 -9.63
CA GLU A 202 17.56 -47.32 -8.53
C GLU A 202 18.73 -48.27 -8.17
N GLY A 203 19.38 -48.88 -9.17
CA GLY A 203 20.56 -49.72 -8.95
C GLY A 203 21.79 -48.98 -8.42
N VAL A 204 22.04 -47.75 -8.87
CA VAL A 204 23.17 -46.90 -8.45
C VAL A 204 22.98 -46.39 -7.03
N THR A 205 21.77 -45.92 -6.68
CA THR A 205 21.45 -45.48 -5.31
C THR A 205 21.48 -46.67 -4.32
N GLN A 206 21.04 -47.88 -4.73
CA GLN A 206 21.18 -49.09 -3.92
C GLN A 206 22.64 -49.49 -3.64
N GLN A 207 23.60 -49.01 -4.45
CA GLN A 207 25.05 -49.21 -4.23
C GLN A 207 25.68 -48.08 -3.40
N GLY A 208 24.90 -47.11 -2.90
CA GLY A 208 25.42 -45.94 -2.19
C GLY A 208 26.15 -44.94 -3.11
N ARG A 209 25.88 -44.98 -4.42
CA ARG A 209 26.51 -44.14 -5.44
C ARG A 209 25.56 -43.04 -5.95
N HIS A 210 26.15 -41.99 -6.53
CA HIS A 210 25.40 -40.93 -7.20
C HIS A 210 25.41 -41.13 -8.72
N LEU A 211 24.32 -40.74 -9.39
CA LEU A 211 24.17 -40.87 -10.85
C LEU A 211 24.49 -39.54 -11.54
N CYS A 212 25.22 -39.60 -12.65
CA CYS A 212 25.58 -38.43 -13.46
C CYS A 212 25.25 -38.62 -14.94
N LEU A 213 24.72 -37.58 -15.59
CA LEU A 213 24.68 -37.49 -17.06
C LEU A 213 25.82 -36.62 -17.56
N GLN A 214 26.63 -37.16 -18.47
CA GLN A 214 27.70 -36.43 -19.14
C GLN A 214 27.14 -35.72 -20.39
N LEU A 215 27.23 -34.39 -20.45
CA LEU A 215 26.90 -33.61 -21.66
C LEU A 215 28.09 -33.52 -22.61
N SER A 216 29.30 -33.31 -22.05
CA SER A 216 30.52 -33.17 -22.83
C SER A 216 31.63 -34.06 -22.26
N SER A 217 32.27 -34.81 -23.16
CA SER A 217 33.53 -35.53 -22.92
C SER A 217 34.70 -34.56 -22.72
N PRO A 218 35.78 -34.97 -22.03
CA PRO A 218 36.93 -34.10 -21.81
C PRO A 218 37.58 -33.80 -23.16
N THR A 219 37.76 -32.52 -23.47
CA THR A 219 38.35 -32.04 -24.73
C THR A 219 39.83 -31.69 -24.57
N GLY A 220 40.31 -31.55 -23.32
CA GLY A 220 41.61 -30.96 -23.01
C GLY A 220 41.60 -29.43 -22.93
N THR A 221 40.49 -28.78 -23.28
CA THR A 221 40.26 -27.36 -22.99
C THR A 221 39.42 -27.24 -21.72
N GLY A 222 39.97 -26.65 -20.67
CA GLY A 222 39.25 -26.43 -19.41
C GLY A 222 38.05 -25.50 -19.55
N ALA A 223 36.98 -25.84 -18.84
CA ALA A 223 35.87 -24.93 -18.63
C ALA A 223 36.23 -23.95 -17.51
N THR A 224 35.88 -22.68 -17.67
CA THR A 224 36.25 -21.57 -16.76
C THR A 224 35.05 -20.77 -16.25
N ALA A 225 33.90 -20.83 -16.93
CA ALA A 225 32.66 -20.20 -16.49
C ALA A 225 31.44 -21.12 -16.66
N LEU A 226 30.49 -21.01 -15.74
CA LEU A 226 29.25 -21.79 -15.73
C LEU A 226 28.08 -20.97 -15.15
N GLN A 227 26.96 -20.91 -15.87
CA GLN A 227 25.72 -20.28 -15.40
C GLN A 227 24.48 -20.96 -15.99
N TYR A 228 23.42 -21.13 -15.20
CA TYR A 228 22.13 -21.67 -15.65
C TYR A 228 21.10 -20.56 -15.83
N ILE A 229 20.75 -20.28 -17.08
CA ILE A 229 19.88 -19.17 -17.47
C ILE A 229 18.42 -19.63 -17.40
N GLN A 230 17.74 -19.36 -16.29
CA GLN A 230 16.36 -19.82 -16.06
C GLN A 230 15.33 -19.31 -17.08
N ARG A 231 15.59 -18.18 -17.77
CA ARG A 231 14.69 -17.62 -18.79
C ARG A 231 14.80 -18.36 -20.13
N THR A 232 15.98 -18.81 -20.54
CA THR A 232 16.18 -19.57 -21.79
C THR A 232 16.31 -21.07 -21.57
N ASN A 233 16.37 -21.52 -20.31
CA ASN A 233 16.57 -22.92 -19.92
C ASN A 233 17.86 -23.53 -20.53
N GLN A 234 18.87 -22.68 -20.72
CA GLN A 234 20.19 -23.04 -21.22
C GLN A 234 21.22 -23.00 -20.08
N LEU A 235 22.13 -23.97 -20.10
CA LEU A 235 23.38 -23.94 -19.35
C LEU A 235 24.45 -23.30 -20.25
N ALA A 236 24.95 -22.13 -19.86
CA ALA A 236 26.08 -21.47 -20.51
C ALA A 236 27.38 -22.01 -19.92
N VAL A 237 28.26 -22.52 -20.78
CA VAL A 237 29.59 -23.02 -20.43
C VAL A 237 30.63 -22.22 -21.21
N GLY A 238 31.54 -21.58 -20.48
CA GLY A 238 32.67 -20.82 -21.02
C GLY A 238 33.98 -21.56 -20.82
N PHE A 239 34.90 -21.44 -21.77
CA PHE A 239 36.15 -22.20 -21.83
C PHE A 239 37.40 -21.30 -21.80
N SER A 240 38.54 -21.86 -21.40
CA SER A 240 39.83 -21.17 -21.30
C SER A 240 40.40 -20.68 -22.62
N ASP A 241 39.95 -21.24 -23.75
CA ASP A 241 40.32 -20.80 -25.10
C ASP A 241 39.36 -19.76 -25.71
N GLY A 242 38.46 -19.20 -24.90
CA GLY A 242 37.47 -18.20 -25.33
C GLY A 242 36.26 -18.77 -26.08
N ASN A 243 36.13 -20.09 -26.18
CA ASN A 243 34.90 -20.71 -26.65
C ASN A 243 33.77 -20.60 -25.62
N LEU A 244 32.55 -20.49 -26.16
CA LEU A 244 31.29 -20.57 -25.44
C LEU A 244 30.46 -21.72 -25.98
N GLN A 245 29.63 -22.31 -25.12
CA GLN A 245 28.63 -23.30 -25.48
C GLN A 245 27.31 -23.03 -24.74
N LEU A 246 26.18 -23.08 -25.45
CA LEU A 246 24.84 -23.07 -24.83
C LEU A 246 24.21 -24.46 -24.96
N TRP A 247 23.89 -25.08 -23.83
CA TRP A 247 23.25 -26.39 -23.76
C TRP A 247 21.81 -26.26 -23.28
N ASN A 248 20.82 -26.70 -24.06
CA ASN A 248 19.42 -26.62 -23.69
C ASN A 248 19.04 -27.78 -22.73
N MET A 249 18.61 -27.45 -21.51
CA MET A 249 18.29 -28.44 -20.47
C MET A 249 16.96 -29.19 -20.72
N LYS A 250 16.13 -28.76 -21.68
CA LYS A 250 14.95 -29.52 -22.16
C LYS A 250 15.33 -30.67 -23.09
N THR A 251 16.36 -30.49 -23.92
CA THR A 251 16.74 -31.42 -25.00
C THR A 251 18.06 -32.13 -24.78
N LEU A 252 18.88 -31.65 -23.83
CA LEU A 252 20.29 -32.02 -23.59
C LEU A 252 21.19 -31.86 -24.84
N LYS A 253 20.84 -30.94 -25.73
CA LYS A 253 21.63 -30.62 -26.93
C LYS A 253 22.37 -29.30 -26.76
N LYS A 254 23.57 -29.24 -27.33
CA LYS A 254 24.28 -27.99 -27.60
C LYS A 254 23.58 -27.26 -28.74
N GLU A 255 22.98 -26.10 -28.45
CA GLU A 255 22.28 -25.26 -29.44
C GLU A 255 23.21 -24.23 -30.08
N TYR A 256 24.21 -23.75 -29.33
CA TYR A 256 25.18 -22.77 -29.82
C TYR A 256 26.61 -23.14 -29.40
N HIS A 257 27.56 -22.80 -30.26
CA HIS A 257 28.99 -22.90 -30.01
C HIS A 257 29.75 -21.94 -30.92
N SER A 258 30.54 -21.04 -30.34
CA SER A 258 31.47 -20.15 -31.05
C SER A 258 32.61 -19.73 -30.11
N GLN A 259 33.70 -19.22 -30.68
CA GLN A 259 34.64 -18.35 -29.99
C GLN A 259 34.07 -16.91 -29.97
N LEU A 260 34.33 -16.16 -28.91
CA LEU A 260 33.97 -14.73 -28.77
C LEU A 260 34.98 -13.84 -29.50
N GLU A 261 34.63 -12.58 -29.80
CA GLU A 261 35.49 -11.69 -30.59
C GLU A 261 36.83 -11.34 -29.93
N GLY A 262 36.94 -11.42 -28.59
CA GLY A 262 38.21 -11.26 -27.87
C GLY A 262 39.19 -12.43 -28.08
N GLY A 263 38.79 -13.48 -28.79
CA GLY A 263 39.66 -14.58 -29.22
C GLY A 263 40.02 -15.51 -28.07
N ARG A 264 41.30 -15.91 -27.98
CA ARG A 264 41.80 -16.92 -27.02
C ARG A 264 42.08 -16.36 -25.62
N VAL A 265 41.05 -15.81 -24.99
CA VAL A 265 41.07 -15.33 -23.60
C VAL A 265 40.00 -16.12 -22.81
N PRO A 266 40.28 -16.60 -21.58
CA PRO A 266 39.31 -17.35 -20.80
C PRO A 266 37.97 -16.63 -20.60
N VAL A 267 36.86 -17.35 -20.83
CA VAL A 267 35.53 -16.83 -20.47
C VAL A 267 35.37 -16.98 -18.96
N TYR A 268 35.26 -15.86 -18.25
CA TYR A 268 35.39 -15.77 -16.79
C TYR A 268 34.03 -15.61 -16.07
N ALA A 269 33.07 -14.90 -16.67
CA ALA A 269 31.76 -14.66 -16.06
C ALA A 269 30.63 -14.53 -17.09
N PHE A 270 29.41 -14.77 -16.62
CA PHE A 270 28.17 -14.60 -17.38
C PHE A 270 27.16 -13.75 -16.61
N THR A 271 26.38 -12.92 -17.31
CA THR A 271 25.11 -12.41 -16.77
C THR A 271 24.07 -12.19 -17.86
N PHE A 272 22.81 -12.48 -17.56
CA PHE A 272 21.68 -12.44 -18.48
C PHE A 272 20.94 -11.10 -18.40
N GLN A 273 20.39 -10.61 -19.51
CA GLN A 273 19.46 -9.46 -19.53
C GLN A 273 18.27 -9.70 -20.46
N GLU A 274 17.10 -9.22 -20.06
CA GLU A 274 15.90 -9.14 -20.90
C GLU A 274 15.51 -7.68 -21.19
N PRO A 275 15.27 -7.31 -22.47
CA PRO A 275 14.78 -5.96 -22.82
C PRO A 275 13.29 -5.82 -22.51
N GLU A 276 12.83 -4.60 -22.21
CA GLU A 276 11.40 -4.32 -21.97
C GLU A 276 10.55 -4.62 -23.22
N ASN A 277 11.08 -4.25 -24.40
CA ASN A 277 10.37 -4.32 -25.67
C ASN A 277 11.30 -4.82 -26.78
N ASP A 278 11.09 -6.06 -27.25
CA ASP A 278 11.76 -6.59 -28.45
C ASP A 278 10.76 -7.28 -29.40
N PRO A 279 10.78 -6.98 -30.72
CA PRO A 279 9.80 -7.50 -31.67
C PRO A 279 10.05 -8.93 -32.16
N ARG A 280 11.13 -9.60 -31.75
CA ARG A 280 11.54 -10.96 -32.20
C ARG A 280 11.97 -11.86 -31.04
N ASN A 281 11.40 -11.65 -29.86
CA ASN A 281 11.74 -12.37 -28.63
C ASN A 281 13.26 -12.41 -28.33
N CYS A 282 14.01 -11.36 -28.66
CA CYS A 282 15.42 -11.32 -28.29
C CYS A 282 15.57 -11.18 -26.77
N CYS A 283 16.61 -11.82 -26.24
CA CYS A 283 17.18 -11.57 -24.92
C CYS A 283 18.71 -11.67 -25.03
N TYR A 284 19.42 -11.39 -23.95
CA TYR A 284 20.86 -11.14 -24.01
C TYR A 284 21.66 -11.91 -22.97
N LEU A 285 22.86 -12.31 -23.36
CA LEU A 285 23.86 -12.90 -22.48
C LEU A 285 25.16 -12.12 -22.61
N TRP A 286 25.55 -11.47 -21.52
CA TRP A 286 26.91 -10.98 -21.39
C TRP A 286 27.84 -12.15 -21.09
N ALA A 287 28.92 -12.27 -21.87
CA ALA A 287 30.09 -13.06 -21.56
C ALA A 287 31.26 -12.12 -21.29
N VAL A 288 31.96 -12.33 -20.18
CA VAL A 288 33.18 -11.56 -19.85
C VAL A 288 34.38 -12.44 -20.13
N GLN A 289 35.29 -11.98 -20.99
CA GLN A 289 36.61 -12.58 -21.13
C GLN A 289 37.59 -11.89 -20.18
N SER A 290 38.42 -12.65 -19.48
CA SER A 290 39.44 -12.13 -18.57
C SER A 290 40.68 -13.00 -18.56
N ALA A 291 41.86 -12.37 -18.53
CA ALA A 291 43.15 -13.04 -18.37
C ALA A 291 43.74 -12.89 -16.94
N GLN A 292 42.95 -12.42 -15.98
CA GLN A 292 43.40 -12.00 -14.64
C GLN A 292 44.03 -13.09 -13.76
N ASP A 293 43.77 -14.36 -14.05
CA ASP A 293 44.35 -15.52 -13.35
C ASP A 293 45.69 -15.96 -13.98
N HIS A 294 46.17 -15.19 -14.97
CA HIS A 294 47.42 -15.37 -15.71
C HIS A 294 48.19 -14.03 -15.76
N GLU A 295 49.34 -13.96 -16.44
CA GLU A 295 50.11 -12.71 -16.62
C GLU A 295 49.45 -11.69 -17.60
N GLY A 296 48.12 -11.64 -17.69
CA GLY A 296 47.39 -10.91 -18.73
C GLY A 296 46.48 -9.79 -18.20
N ASP A 297 46.70 -8.56 -18.67
CA ASP A 297 45.98 -7.35 -18.23
C ASP A 297 44.62 -7.12 -18.92
N VAL A 298 44.06 -8.13 -19.57
CA VAL A 298 42.90 -8.02 -20.48
C VAL A 298 41.60 -8.37 -19.77
N VAL A 299 40.64 -7.44 -19.77
CA VAL A 299 39.22 -7.70 -19.46
C VAL A 299 38.33 -7.06 -20.54
N SER A 300 37.45 -7.85 -21.15
CA SER A 300 36.54 -7.42 -22.20
C SER A 300 35.12 -7.98 -22.00
N LEU A 301 34.11 -7.17 -22.33
CA LEU A 301 32.68 -7.47 -22.17
C LEU A 301 32.04 -7.71 -23.54
N HIS A 302 31.43 -8.88 -23.73
CA HIS A 302 30.85 -9.34 -24.99
C HIS A 302 29.34 -9.56 -24.81
N LEU A 303 28.51 -8.84 -25.58
CA LEU A 303 27.05 -8.91 -25.50
C LEU A 303 26.49 -9.78 -26.62
N LEU A 304 25.99 -10.97 -26.28
CA LEU A 304 25.36 -11.89 -27.22
C LEU A 304 23.85 -11.63 -27.29
N GLN A 305 23.33 -11.42 -28.49
CA GLN A 305 21.89 -11.40 -28.78
C GLN A 305 21.42 -12.82 -29.07
N LEU A 306 20.52 -13.34 -28.24
CA LEU A 306 19.88 -14.64 -28.42
C LEU A 306 18.44 -14.42 -28.87
N ALA A 307 18.08 -14.85 -30.08
CA ALA A 307 16.72 -14.75 -30.62
C ALA A 307 16.00 -16.10 -30.61
N PHE A 308 14.71 -16.09 -30.29
CA PHE A 308 13.91 -17.30 -30.07
C PHE A 308 12.58 -17.25 -30.83
N GLY A 309 12.18 -18.39 -31.40
CA GLY A 309 10.91 -18.48 -32.14
C GLY A 309 9.68 -18.23 -31.26
N GLU A 310 9.75 -18.52 -29.96
CA GLU A 310 8.61 -18.36 -29.04
C GLU A 310 8.98 -18.01 -27.59
N ARG A 311 8.10 -17.24 -26.93
CA ARG A 311 8.04 -17.06 -25.48
C ARG A 311 6.83 -17.83 -24.95
N LYS A 312 7.04 -18.80 -24.06
CA LYS A 312 6.00 -19.64 -23.44
C LYS A 312 5.80 -19.26 -21.98
N CYS A 313 4.56 -19.25 -21.51
CA CYS A 313 4.27 -19.19 -20.07
C CYS A 313 4.18 -20.63 -19.53
N LEU A 314 5.05 -20.98 -18.57
CA LEU A 314 4.98 -22.25 -17.86
C LEU A 314 3.80 -22.25 -16.88
N ALA A 315 3.30 -23.44 -16.50
CA ALA A 315 2.27 -23.60 -15.47
C ALA A 315 2.66 -23.08 -14.06
N SER A 316 3.89 -22.58 -13.90
CA SER A 316 4.41 -21.89 -12.71
C SER A 316 4.34 -20.35 -12.81
N GLY A 317 3.78 -19.79 -13.88
CA GLY A 317 3.74 -18.36 -14.16
C GLY A 317 5.06 -17.76 -14.68
N LYS A 318 6.13 -18.57 -14.82
CA LYS A 318 7.41 -18.12 -15.40
C LYS A 318 7.34 -18.13 -16.92
N ILE A 319 7.81 -17.05 -17.56
CA ILE A 319 8.16 -17.07 -19.00
C ILE A 319 9.42 -17.91 -19.19
N ILE A 320 9.41 -18.75 -20.22
CA ILE A 320 10.55 -19.45 -20.80
C ILE A 320 10.65 -19.10 -22.30
N TYR A 321 11.87 -18.93 -22.80
CA TYR A 321 12.17 -18.78 -24.23
C TYR A 321 12.48 -20.16 -24.80
N GLU A 322 11.87 -20.55 -25.91
CA GLU A 322 12.11 -21.84 -26.57
C GLU A 322 12.39 -21.68 -28.07
N GLY A 323 13.20 -22.59 -28.62
CA GLY A 323 13.61 -22.59 -30.03
C GLY A 323 14.57 -21.45 -30.37
N LEU A 324 15.84 -21.55 -29.96
CA LEU A 324 16.90 -20.61 -30.35
C LEU A 324 17.05 -20.60 -31.88
N GLU A 325 16.82 -19.45 -32.52
CA GLU A 325 16.94 -19.29 -33.97
C GLU A 325 18.38 -18.93 -34.36
N TYR A 326 18.98 -17.99 -33.63
CA TYR A 326 20.38 -17.60 -33.76
C TYR A 326 20.92 -16.99 -32.46
N CYS A 327 22.25 -16.97 -32.34
CA CYS A 327 22.99 -16.27 -31.30
C CYS A 327 24.19 -15.56 -31.97
N GLU A 328 24.32 -14.25 -31.77
CA GLU A 328 25.27 -13.38 -32.46
C GLU A 328 25.86 -12.37 -31.47
N GLU A 329 27.16 -12.05 -31.57
CA GLU A 329 27.78 -10.98 -30.76
C GLU A 329 27.38 -9.61 -31.33
N ARG A 330 26.92 -8.69 -30.46
CA ARG A 330 26.23 -7.47 -30.87
C ARG A 330 26.69 -6.19 -30.17
N TYR A 331 27.50 -6.30 -29.12
CA TYR A 331 28.28 -5.19 -28.57
C TYR A 331 29.54 -5.73 -27.89
N SER A 332 30.68 -5.06 -28.08
CA SER A 332 31.97 -5.43 -27.49
C SER A 332 32.64 -4.24 -26.83
N GLN A 333 33.23 -4.44 -25.64
CA GLN A 333 33.84 -3.38 -24.84
C GLN A 333 35.04 -3.86 -24.03
N ASP A 334 36.23 -3.42 -24.41
CA ASP A 334 37.43 -3.49 -23.56
C ASP A 334 37.28 -2.59 -22.33
N LEU A 335 37.64 -3.09 -21.14
CA LEU A 335 37.77 -2.29 -19.91
C LEU A 335 39.22 -1.82 -19.66
N ASN A 336 40.12 -2.18 -20.56
CA ASN A 336 41.54 -1.85 -20.54
C ASN A 336 41.75 -0.31 -20.66
N GLY A 337 42.92 0.17 -20.25
CA GLY A 337 43.18 1.59 -19.96
C GLY A 337 43.00 2.63 -21.08
N THR A 338 42.62 2.25 -22.30
CA THR A 338 42.28 3.17 -23.40
C THR A 338 40.95 3.90 -23.20
N ALA A 339 40.02 3.33 -22.42
CA ALA A 339 38.70 3.92 -22.16
C ALA A 339 38.75 5.15 -21.23
N PHE A 340 39.91 5.45 -20.64
CA PHE A 340 40.18 6.60 -19.79
C PHE A 340 41.42 7.37 -20.31
N PRO A 341 41.43 8.71 -20.31
CA PRO A 341 42.57 9.50 -20.81
C PRO A 341 43.73 9.57 -19.79
N LEU A 342 44.24 8.41 -19.35
CA LEU A 342 45.40 8.28 -18.49
C LEU A 342 46.69 8.27 -19.30
N ARG A 343 47.73 8.96 -18.83
CA ARG A 343 49.06 9.04 -19.49
C ARG A 343 49.96 7.82 -19.23
N ALA A 344 49.44 6.79 -18.57
CA ALA A 344 50.19 5.61 -18.15
C ALA A 344 49.49 4.35 -18.66
N GLN A 345 50.29 3.39 -19.11
CA GLN A 345 49.80 2.08 -19.52
C GLN A 345 49.23 1.33 -18.30
N ALA A 346 48.11 0.65 -18.48
CA ALA A 346 47.58 -0.28 -17.48
C ALA A 346 48.53 -1.49 -17.38
N ASN A 347 48.63 -2.05 -16.18
CA ASN A 347 49.63 -3.03 -15.79
C ASN A 347 49.07 -4.19 -14.94
N ASN A 348 47.76 -4.15 -14.69
CA ASN A 348 46.86 -5.22 -14.27
C ASN A 348 45.41 -4.70 -14.38
N THR A 349 44.52 -5.48 -14.98
CA THR A 349 43.07 -5.23 -14.99
C THR A 349 42.37 -6.50 -14.52
N ARG A 350 41.49 -6.40 -13.51
CA ARG A 350 40.71 -7.56 -13.03
C ARG A 350 39.24 -7.22 -12.84
N LEU A 351 38.37 -8.16 -13.21
CA LEU A 351 36.96 -8.15 -12.86
C LEU A 351 36.81 -8.52 -11.37
N ILE A 352 36.01 -7.74 -10.66
CA ILE A 352 35.61 -7.98 -9.27
C ILE A 352 34.23 -8.65 -9.24
N SER A 353 33.23 -8.03 -9.88
CA SER A 353 31.85 -8.55 -9.86
C SER A 353 31.09 -8.29 -11.16
N CYS A 354 30.05 -9.10 -11.39
CA CYS A 354 29.15 -9.03 -12.53
C CYS A 354 27.76 -9.52 -12.09
N GLN A 355 26.73 -8.72 -12.30
CA GLN A 355 25.35 -8.97 -11.85
C GLN A 355 24.34 -8.26 -12.76
N THR A 356 23.12 -8.79 -12.88
CA THR A 356 21.99 -8.07 -13.48
C THR A 356 20.97 -7.70 -12.42
N LEU A 357 20.42 -6.48 -12.52
CA LEU A 357 19.32 -5.99 -11.72
C LEU A 357 18.12 -5.74 -12.64
N GLU A 358 17.03 -6.46 -12.40
CA GLU A 358 15.79 -6.39 -13.19
C GLU A 358 14.59 -5.99 -12.34
N LYS A 359 13.75 -5.11 -12.88
CA LYS A 359 12.48 -4.70 -12.27
C LYS A 359 11.31 -5.04 -13.16
N PHE A 360 10.23 -5.47 -12.54
CA PHE A 360 8.99 -5.84 -13.20
C PHE A 360 7.85 -5.05 -12.56
N ARG A 361 7.01 -4.39 -13.39
CA ARG A 361 5.85 -3.63 -12.90
C ARG A 361 4.89 -4.55 -12.14
N HIS A 362 4.46 -4.15 -10.96
CA HIS A 362 3.29 -4.75 -10.32
C HIS A 362 2.04 -4.18 -10.99
N HIS A 363 1.38 -4.98 -11.83
CA HIS A 363 -0.01 -4.73 -12.21
C HIS A 363 -0.93 -5.34 -11.14
N PRO A 364 -1.74 -4.53 -10.41
CA PRO A 364 -2.73 -5.08 -9.48
C PRO A 364 -3.94 -5.67 -10.24
N ASP A 365 -4.40 -4.99 -11.29
CA ASP A 365 -5.61 -5.36 -12.03
C ASP A 365 -5.28 -6.11 -13.34
N ARG A 366 -5.03 -7.41 -13.22
CA ARG A 366 -5.10 -8.35 -14.34
C ARG A 366 -5.92 -9.58 -13.99
N ASP A 367 -7.19 -9.55 -14.38
CA ASP A 367 -8.00 -10.75 -14.61
C ASP A 367 -7.30 -11.66 -15.65
N ASP A 368 -7.52 -12.98 -15.57
CA ASP A 368 -6.83 -14.06 -16.31
C ASP A 368 -7.08 -14.10 -17.84
N SER A 369 -6.88 -12.97 -18.52
CA SER A 369 -6.87 -12.84 -19.98
C SER A 369 -5.45 -13.05 -20.53
N MET A 370 -5.22 -14.24 -21.08
CA MET A 370 -3.93 -14.71 -21.59
C MET A 370 -3.39 -13.87 -22.77
N ASN A 371 -2.23 -13.21 -22.60
CA ASN A 371 -0.96 -13.65 -23.24
C ASN A 371 0.22 -12.66 -23.14
N GLU A 372 0.02 -11.36 -22.91
CA GLU A 372 1.14 -10.40 -22.82
C GLU A 372 1.85 -10.47 -21.46
N VAL A 373 2.60 -11.54 -21.22
CA VAL A 373 3.35 -11.75 -19.97
C VAL A 373 4.59 -10.85 -19.95
N ALA A 374 4.78 -10.10 -18.86
CA ALA A 374 5.68 -8.95 -18.84
C ALA A 374 7.19 -9.31 -18.86
N SER A 375 7.92 -8.62 -19.73
CA SER A 375 9.36 -8.38 -19.65
C SER A 375 9.66 -7.27 -18.63
N PRO A 376 10.91 -7.10 -18.16
CA PRO A 376 11.25 -6.10 -17.15
C PRO A 376 11.24 -4.67 -17.73
N ASP A 377 10.78 -3.69 -16.94
CA ASP A 377 10.76 -2.26 -17.35
C ASP A 377 12.13 -1.58 -17.19
N THR A 378 12.94 -2.06 -16.25
CA THR A 378 14.36 -1.77 -16.12
C THR A 378 15.12 -3.08 -16.08
N SER A 379 16.04 -3.30 -17.03
CA SER A 379 17.09 -4.31 -16.94
C SER A 379 18.45 -3.63 -17.08
N VAL A 380 19.30 -3.76 -16.05
CA VAL A 380 20.66 -3.23 -16.07
C VAL A 380 21.68 -4.28 -15.67
N SER A 381 22.78 -4.40 -16.42
CA SER A 381 23.95 -5.16 -16.00
C SER A 381 24.95 -4.25 -15.32
N VAL A 382 25.50 -4.72 -14.20
CA VAL A 382 26.47 -3.98 -13.38
C VAL A 382 27.77 -4.77 -13.31
N PHE A 383 28.84 -4.15 -13.80
CA PHE A 383 30.19 -4.69 -13.83
C PHE A 383 31.06 -3.89 -12.87
N SER A 384 31.77 -4.58 -11.97
CA SER A 384 32.74 -3.95 -11.06
C SER A 384 34.13 -4.44 -11.44
N TRP A 385 35.08 -3.53 -11.67
CA TRP A 385 36.46 -3.88 -12.06
C TRP A 385 37.48 -2.96 -11.43
N GLN A 386 38.74 -3.39 -11.45
CA GLN A 386 39.87 -2.72 -10.82
C GLN A 386 41.05 -2.65 -11.79
N VAL A 387 41.68 -1.48 -11.88
CA VAL A 387 42.76 -1.15 -12.83
C VAL A 387 43.98 -0.64 -12.06
N LYS A 388 45.15 -1.23 -12.32
CA LYS A 388 46.42 -0.78 -11.72
C LYS A 388 47.35 -0.27 -12.82
N SER A 389 47.66 1.03 -12.81
CA SER A 389 48.64 1.62 -13.72
C SER A 389 50.09 1.46 -13.21
N TYR A 390 51.06 1.48 -14.12
CA TYR A 390 52.48 1.42 -13.76
C TYR A 390 52.86 2.53 -12.77
N GLY A 391 53.52 2.18 -11.67
CA GLY A 391 53.93 3.11 -10.62
C GLY A 391 52.81 3.65 -9.71
N GLN A 392 51.55 3.24 -9.92
CA GLN A 392 50.43 3.63 -9.06
C GLN A 392 50.35 2.69 -7.83
N GLY A 393 50.33 3.26 -6.62
CA GLY A 393 50.36 2.50 -5.37
C GLY A 393 49.06 1.72 -5.12
N GLN A 394 47.93 2.43 -5.02
CA GLN A 394 46.59 1.84 -4.90
C GLN A 394 45.91 1.78 -6.28
N PRO A 395 45.26 0.67 -6.66
CA PRO A 395 44.58 0.55 -7.94
C PRO A 395 43.25 1.31 -7.94
N SER A 396 42.89 1.90 -9.09
CA SER A 396 41.61 2.56 -9.25
C SER A 396 40.48 1.54 -9.47
N THR A 397 39.32 1.78 -8.88
CA THR A 397 38.20 0.82 -8.87
C THR A 397 36.92 1.46 -9.38
N PHE A 398 36.19 0.75 -10.24
CA PHE A 398 35.05 1.28 -10.97
C PHE A 398 33.83 0.36 -10.91
N ILE A 399 32.64 0.95 -10.98
CA ILE A 399 31.38 0.27 -11.25
C ILE A 399 30.79 0.87 -12.53
N GLY A 400 30.52 0.03 -13.52
CA GLY A 400 29.79 0.38 -14.74
C GLY A 400 28.38 -0.21 -14.74
N VAL A 401 27.37 0.60 -15.05
CA VAL A 401 25.96 0.18 -15.19
C VAL A 401 25.52 0.36 -16.63
N PHE A 402 25.28 -0.75 -17.33
CA PHE A 402 24.76 -0.81 -18.68
C PHE A 402 23.24 -0.99 -18.67
N ASP A 403 22.51 -0.16 -19.42
CA ASP A 403 21.05 -0.19 -19.53
C ASP A 403 20.66 -0.68 -20.93
N ILE A 404 20.10 -1.89 -21.02
CA ILE A 404 19.76 -2.53 -22.30
C ILE A 404 18.67 -1.75 -23.04
N ASN A 405 17.72 -1.15 -22.31
CA ASN A 405 16.63 -0.37 -22.88
C ASN A 405 17.15 0.97 -23.44
N ARG A 406 18.21 1.54 -22.85
CA ARG A 406 18.93 2.69 -23.45
C ARG A 406 19.86 2.31 -24.60
N TRP A 407 20.46 1.11 -24.60
CA TRP A 407 21.23 0.62 -25.75
C TRP A 407 20.33 0.38 -26.98
N TYR A 408 19.11 -0.13 -26.77
CA TYR A 408 18.04 -0.13 -27.79
C TYR A 408 17.74 1.29 -28.28
N HIS A 409 17.56 2.26 -27.38
CA HIS A 409 17.30 3.67 -27.75
C HIS A 409 18.43 4.26 -28.62
N ALA A 410 19.68 3.99 -28.26
CA ALA A 410 20.89 4.42 -28.97
C ALA A 410 21.11 3.76 -30.35
N GLN A 411 20.15 2.93 -30.80
CA GLN A 411 20.13 2.18 -32.05
C GLN A 411 21.13 1.01 -32.12
N MET A 412 21.29 0.28 -31.00
CA MET A 412 22.11 -0.94 -30.92
C MET A 412 23.53 -0.79 -31.52
N PRO A 413 24.34 0.18 -31.06
CA PRO A 413 25.75 0.26 -31.48
C PRO A 413 26.51 -1.01 -31.11
N ASP A 414 27.52 -1.35 -31.91
CA ASP A 414 28.43 -2.49 -31.72
C ASP A 414 29.57 -2.19 -30.73
N SER A 415 29.86 -0.91 -30.51
CA SER A 415 31.00 -0.41 -29.75
C SER A 415 30.78 1.06 -29.35
N LEU A 416 31.64 1.62 -28.48
CA LEU A 416 31.70 3.07 -28.30
C LEU A 416 32.16 3.76 -29.60
N ARG A 417 31.41 4.76 -30.07
CA ARG A 417 31.74 5.44 -31.32
C ARG A 417 32.99 6.30 -31.18
N THR A 418 33.68 6.57 -32.29
CA THR A 418 34.91 7.40 -32.31
C THR A 418 34.70 8.77 -31.67
N GLY A 419 35.27 8.97 -30.47
CA GLY A 419 35.14 10.21 -29.69
C GLY A 419 34.15 10.14 -28.51
N GLU A 420 33.36 9.08 -28.41
CA GLU A 420 32.64 8.71 -27.19
C GLU A 420 33.61 8.13 -26.14
N SER A 421 33.16 8.02 -24.89
CA SER A 421 33.90 7.37 -23.81
C SER A 421 32.93 6.86 -22.75
N LEU A 422 33.38 5.95 -21.88
CA LEU A 422 32.59 5.44 -20.73
C LEU A 422 32.04 6.55 -19.81
N ARG A 423 32.61 7.75 -19.85
CA ARG A 423 32.19 8.92 -19.07
C ARG A 423 31.08 9.76 -19.73
N ASN A 424 30.70 9.45 -20.97
CA ASN A 424 29.70 10.18 -21.76
C ASN A 424 28.84 9.26 -22.64
N CYS A 425 28.61 8.02 -22.21
CA CYS A 425 27.81 7.06 -22.96
C CYS A 425 26.33 7.13 -22.52
N PRO A 426 25.34 7.22 -23.45
CA PRO A 426 23.93 7.34 -23.09
C PRO A 426 23.29 6.03 -22.60
N TYR A 427 23.99 4.89 -22.75
CA TYR A 427 23.55 3.55 -22.33
C TYR A 427 24.48 2.85 -21.32
N LEU A 428 25.61 3.46 -20.96
CA LEU A 428 26.57 2.94 -19.98
C LEU A 428 27.10 4.08 -19.11
N ALA A 429 26.88 4.00 -17.80
CA ALA A 429 27.36 4.97 -16.82
C ALA A 429 28.43 4.36 -15.91
N VAL A 430 29.43 5.15 -15.47
CA VAL A 430 30.52 4.67 -14.61
C VAL A 430 30.71 5.54 -13.37
N TRP A 431 30.83 4.89 -12.21
CA TRP A 431 31.16 5.48 -10.91
C TRP A 431 32.56 5.03 -10.48
N SER A 432 33.35 5.94 -9.89
CA SER A 432 34.58 5.59 -9.17
C SER A 432 34.25 5.14 -7.73
N LEU A 433 34.95 4.11 -7.27
CA LEU A 433 34.95 3.59 -5.91
C LEU A 433 36.22 3.97 -5.14
N ASP A 434 37.09 4.81 -5.71
CA ASP A 434 38.42 5.11 -5.15
C ASP A 434 38.34 5.66 -3.71
N CYS A 435 37.33 6.48 -3.41
CA CYS A 435 37.03 6.97 -2.05
C CYS A 435 36.77 5.83 -1.04
N VAL A 436 36.14 4.73 -1.47
CA VAL A 436 35.91 3.54 -0.64
C VAL A 436 37.24 2.81 -0.38
N ILE A 437 38.07 2.66 -1.41
CA ILE A 437 39.40 2.01 -1.32
C ILE A 437 40.35 2.84 -0.45
N GLU A 438 40.39 4.16 -0.61
CA GLU A 438 41.19 5.07 0.22
C GLU A 438 40.77 5.00 1.70
N THR A 439 39.47 4.92 1.98
CA THR A 439 38.92 4.78 3.33
C THR A 439 39.16 3.39 3.95
N THR A 440 39.48 2.37 3.14
CA THR A 440 39.61 0.97 3.58
C THR A 440 41.03 0.40 3.40
N ALA A 441 41.98 1.18 2.90
CA ALA A 441 43.38 0.77 2.83
C ALA A 441 43.92 0.41 4.25
N PRO A 442 44.69 -0.70 4.41
CA PRO A 442 45.27 -1.54 3.37
C PRO A 442 44.45 -2.80 2.99
N TYR A 443 43.18 -2.90 3.38
CA TYR A 443 42.36 -4.11 3.16
C TYR A 443 42.09 -4.36 1.66
N THR A 444 42.06 -5.63 1.26
CA THR A 444 41.89 -6.03 -0.15
C THR A 444 40.42 -6.21 -0.51
N LEU A 445 40.01 -5.67 -1.65
CA LEU A 445 38.65 -5.86 -2.20
C LEU A 445 38.53 -7.24 -2.85
N LEU A 446 37.49 -7.98 -2.43
CA LEU A 446 37.16 -9.32 -2.90
C LEU A 446 35.93 -9.30 -3.84
N ASP A 447 34.83 -8.65 -3.45
CA ASP A 447 33.58 -8.60 -4.23
C ASP A 447 32.77 -7.30 -3.98
N VAL A 448 31.85 -6.98 -4.89
CA VAL A 448 30.96 -5.80 -4.83
C VAL A 448 29.53 -6.17 -5.24
N LEU A 449 28.60 -6.10 -4.29
CA LEU A 449 27.16 -6.32 -4.49
C LEU A 449 26.42 -4.99 -4.57
N ILE A 450 25.51 -4.84 -5.54
CA ILE A 450 24.53 -3.73 -5.56
C ILE A 450 23.16 -4.23 -5.09
N HIS A 451 22.53 -3.45 -4.21
CA HIS A 451 21.25 -3.84 -3.63
C HIS A 451 20.10 -3.54 -4.62
N GLU A 452 19.61 -4.55 -5.34
CA GLU A 452 18.47 -4.52 -6.28
C GLU A 452 17.32 -3.57 -5.87
N ARG A 453 16.90 -3.63 -4.60
CA ARG A 453 15.81 -2.82 -4.04
C ARG A 453 16.11 -1.32 -3.95
N SER A 454 17.38 -0.92 -3.92
CA SER A 454 17.82 0.49 -3.86
C SER A 454 17.86 1.18 -5.24
N LEU A 455 17.98 0.40 -6.33
CA LEU A 455 18.13 0.94 -7.69
C LEU A 455 16.93 1.84 -8.02
N SER A 456 17.17 3.14 -8.20
CA SER A 456 16.12 4.14 -8.29
C SER A 456 16.52 5.31 -9.18
N ARG A 457 15.57 5.78 -9.99
CA ARG A 457 15.68 7.01 -10.78
C ARG A 457 14.94 8.14 -10.02
N GLY A 458 15.27 9.40 -10.28
CA GLY A 458 14.43 10.51 -9.81
C GLY A 458 13.03 10.44 -10.44
N LEU A 459 12.07 11.19 -9.90
CA LEU A 459 10.81 11.43 -10.63
C LEU A 459 11.07 12.45 -11.76
N PRO A 460 10.42 12.31 -12.93
CA PRO A 460 10.56 13.28 -14.02
C PRO A 460 9.90 14.61 -13.65
N TYR A 461 10.64 15.70 -13.79
CA TYR A 461 10.19 17.07 -13.44
C TYR A 461 9.59 17.83 -14.64
N THR A 462 9.29 17.13 -15.74
CA THR A 462 8.73 17.68 -16.98
C THR A 462 8.00 16.57 -17.74
N CYS A 463 6.97 16.92 -18.51
CA CYS A 463 6.27 16.00 -19.41
C CYS A 463 6.28 16.55 -20.86
N PRO A 464 6.83 15.80 -21.85
CA PRO A 464 7.70 14.64 -21.67
C PRO A 464 9.03 15.05 -20.99
N PRO A 465 9.67 14.15 -20.22
CA PRO A 465 10.99 14.43 -19.65
C PRO A 465 12.08 14.47 -20.73
N PRO A 466 13.16 15.27 -20.54
CA PRO A 466 14.26 15.38 -21.48
C PRO A 466 15.05 14.06 -21.58
N GLU A 467 15.65 13.75 -22.73
CA GLU A 467 16.29 12.44 -22.98
C GLU A 467 17.38 12.09 -21.94
N GLN A 468 18.11 13.11 -21.46
CA GLN A 468 19.16 12.97 -20.44
C GLN A 468 18.63 12.43 -19.10
N PHE A 469 17.34 12.60 -18.79
CA PHE A 469 16.70 11.99 -17.61
C PHE A 469 16.74 10.45 -17.67
N PHE A 470 16.74 9.87 -18.87
CA PHE A 470 16.74 8.42 -19.06
C PHE A 470 18.13 7.79 -19.13
N HIS A 471 19.21 8.58 -19.24
CA HIS A 471 20.58 8.04 -19.21
C HIS A 471 20.84 7.28 -17.89
N PRO A 472 21.63 6.19 -17.88
CA PRO A 472 21.89 5.44 -16.65
C PRO A 472 22.67 6.25 -15.60
N THR A 473 23.31 7.37 -16.00
CA THR A 473 23.97 8.31 -15.08
C THR A 473 23.03 8.96 -14.06
N THR A 474 21.71 8.86 -14.23
CA THR A 474 20.72 9.36 -13.25
C THR A 474 20.25 8.29 -12.26
N TYR A 475 20.68 7.03 -12.39
CA TYR A 475 20.40 6.00 -11.39
C TYR A 475 21.10 6.30 -10.07
N ASN A 476 20.42 5.97 -8.98
CA ASN A 476 20.90 5.96 -7.62
C ASN A 476 20.81 4.51 -7.12
N PHE A 477 21.80 4.06 -6.36
CA PHE A 477 21.80 2.73 -5.77
C PHE A 477 22.76 2.66 -4.59
N ASP A 478 22.46 1.77 -3.66
CA ASP A 478 23.30 1.41 -2.51
C ASP A 478 23.97 0.07 -2.78
N GLY A 479 25.17 -0.12 -2.26
CA GLY A 479 25.94 -1.35 -2.41
C GLY A 479 26.83 -1.66 -1.22
N SER A 480 27.46 -2.82 -1.29
CA SER A 480 28.37 -3.35 -0.27
C SER A 480 29.64 -3.86 -0.91
N CYS A 481 30.79 -3.44 -0.38
CA CYS A 481 32.11 -3.98 -0.71
C CYS A 481 32.47 -5.06 0.32
N LEU A 482 32.87 -6.24 -0.17
CA LEU A 482 33.45 -7.31 0.64
C LEU A 482 34.97 -7.17 0.64
N LEU A 483 35.56 -7.04 1.82
CA LEU A 483 37.00 -6.90 2.04
C LEU A 483 37.51 -8.12 2.82
N ASN A 484 38.81 -8.39 2.77
CA ASN A 484 39.41 -9.50 3.54
C ASN A 484 39.22 -9.40 5.06
N ALA A 485 38.97 -8.20 5.61
CA ALA A 485 38.78 -7.98 7.05
C ALA A 485 37.38 -7.47 7.45
N GLY A 486 36.43 -7.34 6.52
CA GLY A 486 35.10 -6.82 6.84
C GLY A 486 34.25 -6.40 5.63
N ILE A 487 33.18 -5.66 5.91
CA ILE A 487 32.25 -5.11 4.90
C ILE A 487 32.17 -3.57 5.04
N VAL A 488 32.05 -2.86 3.91
CA VAL A 488 31.72 -1.42 3.88
C VAL A 488 30.55 -1.17 2.95
N HIS A 489 29.59 -0.37 3.41
CA HIS A 489 28.47 0.10 2.60
C HIS A 489 28.77 1.45 1.93
N PHE A 490 28.24 1.61 0.73
CA PHE A 490 28.35 2.85 -0.05
C PHE A 490 27.05 3.16 -0.78
N THR A 491 26.86 4.43 -1.13
CA THR A 491 25.78 4.91 -1.99
C THR A 491 26.38 5.57 -3.23
N CYS A 492 25.99 5.08 -4.41
CA CYS A 492 26.15 5.77 -5.68
C CYS A 492 24.94 6.68 -5.91
N SER A 493 25.18 7.98 -6.01
CA SER A 493 24.15 8.95 -6.40
C SER A 493 24.16 9.17 -7.90
N GLY A 494 22.99 9.41 -8.47
CA GLY A 494 22.86 9.83 -9.87
C GLY A 494 23.23 11.29 -10.05
N TYR A 495 23.65 11.67 -11.26
CA TYR A 495 24.17 13.00 -11.59
C TYR A 495 23.19 14.15 -11.27
N GLN A 496 21.89 13.87 -11.29
CA GLN A 496 20.82 14.78 -10.83
C GLN A 496 20.92 15.08 -9.32
N LYS A 497 21.01 14.03 -8.50
CA LYS A 497 21.12 14.13 -7.03
C LYS A 497 22.45 14.75 -6.61
N GLU A 498 23.54 14.43 -7.33
CA GLU A 498 24.83 15.13 -7.16
C GLU A 498 24.74 16.61 -7.56
N THR A 499 24.06 16.95 -8.65
CA THR A 499 23.88 18.34 -9.10
C THR A 499 23.07 19.14 -8.09
N LEU A 500 21.97 18.61 -7.57
CA LEU A 500 21.19 19.26 -6.50
C LEU A 500 21.98 19.39 -5.19
N SER A 501 22.83 18.41 -4.86
CA SER A 501 23.75 18.47 -3.69
C SER A 501 24.84 19.55 -3.88
N TYR A 502 25.43 19.64 -5.07
CA TYR A 502 26.38 20.68 -5.45
C TYR A 502 25.74 22.07 -5.39
N LEU A 503 24.56 22.24 -5.99
CA LEU A 503 23.83 23.51 -6.00
C LEU A 503 23.48 23.96 -4.57
N LYS A 504 23.06 23.04 -3.68
CA LYS A 504 22.84 23.34 -2.25
C LYS A 504 24.12 23.75 -1.50
N LYS A 505 25.29 23.23 -1.89
CA LYS A 505 26.60 23.62 -1.34
C LYS A 505 27.14 24.95 -1.90
N VAL A 506 26.72 25.33 -3.11
CA VAL A 506 27.22 26.52 -3.84
C VAL A 506 26.21 27.68 -3.83
N ALA A 507 24.97 27.46 -3.37
CA ALA A 507 23.98 28.50 -3.05
C ALA A 507 24.57 29.71 -2.27
N PRO A 508 25.47 29.53 -1.28
CA PRO A 508 26.23 30.63 -0.67
C PRO A 508 26.93 31.59 -1.64
N SER A 509 27.62 31.05 -2.65
CA SER A 509 28.53 31.78 -3.54
C SER A 509 28.05 31.73 -4.99
N LEU A 510 26.73 31.78 -5.20
CA LEU A 510 26.12 31.42 -6.48
C LEU A 510 26.55 32.34 -7.63
N GLY A 511 26.79 33.63 -7.37
CA GLY A 511 27.15 34.65 -8.38
C GLY A 511 28.38 34.29 -9.24
N ASP A 512 29.47 33.85 -8.62
CA ASP A 512 30.69 33.43 -9.35
C ASP A 512 30.54 32.06 -10.02
N SER A 513 29.44 31.34 -9.76
CA SER A 513 29.23 29.94 -10.14
C SER A 513 28.02 29.68 -11.03
N ILE A 514 27.24 30.70 -11.42
CA ILE A 514 25.98 30.56 -12.18
C ILE A 514 26.16 29.66 -13.41
N SER A 515 27.13 29.97 -14.28
CA SER A 515 27.34 29.21 -15.54
C SER A 515 27.77 27.75 -15.31
N ASN A 516 28.51 27.47 -14.23
CA ASN A 516 28.88 26.12 -13.80
C ASN A 516 27.65 25.36 -13.21
N GLY A 517 26.78 26.06 -12.48
CA GLY A 517 25.48 25.56 -12.04
C GLY A 517 24.57 25.19 -13.23
N TYR A 518 24.35 26.13 -14.15
CA TYR A 518 23.54 25.93 -15.35
C TYR A 518 24.04 24.76 -16.19
N SER A 519 25.36 24.71 -16.45
CA SER A 519 25.98 23.62 -17.22
C SER A 519 25.80 22.24 -16.57
N ARG A 520 25.68 22.15 -15.23
CA ARG A 520 25.36 20.91 -14.53
C ARG A 520 23.87 20.58 -14.62
N CYS A 521 22.97 21.55 -14.42
CA CYS A 521 21.53 21.35 -14.62
C CYS A 521 21.24 20.80 -16.02
N LEU A 522 21.84 21.41 -17.05
CA LEU A 522 21.75 20.99 -18.44
C LEU A 522 22.21 19.53 -18.64
N MET A 523 23.45 19.22 -18.24
CA MET A 523 24.03 17.87 -18.37
C MET A 523 23.33 16.80 -17.50
N SER A 524 22.46 17.20 -16.56
CA SER A 524 21.69 16.29 -15.70
C SER A 524 20.22 16.12 -16.13
N GLY A 525 19.77 16.82 -17.17
CA GLY A 525 18.35 16.79 -17.58
C GLY A 525 17.41 17.38 -16.52
N LEU A 526 17.89 18.36 -15.74
CA LEU A 526 17.10 19.08 -14.73
C LEU A 526 16.57 20.43 -15.21
N LEU A 527 16.91 20.84 -16.44
CA LEU A 527 16.35 22.02 -17.10
C LEU A 527 15.09 21.65 -17.89
N SER A 528 14.19 22.61 -18.07
CA SER A 528 13.06 22.51 -18.99
C SER A 528 13.52 22.15 -20.41
N PHE A 529 12.74 21.33 -21.11
CA PHE A 529 12.99 20.93 -22.50
C PHE A 529 13.32 22.11 -23.44
N ARG A 530 12.67 23.28 -23.23
CA ARG A 530 12.92 24.50 -24.01
C ARG A 530 14.36 25.05 -23.92
N LEU A 531 15.13 24.64 -22.90
CA LEU A 531 16.51 25.04 -22.65
C LEU A 531 17.54 23.93 -22.93
N ALA A 532 17.09 22.71 -23.24
CA ALA A 532 17.96 21.54 -23.40
C ALA A 532 18.90 21.62 -24.61
N ASP A 533 18.49 22.32 -25.68
CA ASP A 533 19.30 22.53 -26.89
C ASP A 533 20.06 23.87 -26.89
N VAL A 534 19.88 24.71 -25.86
CA VAL A 534 20.43 26.08 -25.83
C VAL A 534 21.86 26.08 -25.29
N GLN A 535 22.79 26.61 -26.09
CA GLN A 535 24.19 26.73 -25.70
C GLN A 535 24.34 27.66 -24.48
N PRO A 536 25.12 27.29 -23.44
CA PRO A 536 25.33 28.14 -22.26
C PRO A 536 25.90 29.53 -22.59
N SER A 537 26.63 29.66 -23.71
CA SER A 537 27.23 30.92 -24.18
C SER A 537 26.26 31.88 -24.89
N SER A 538 25.02 31.46 -25.20
CA SER A 538 24.00 32.34 -25.79
C SER A 538 22.99 32.90 -24.79
N LEU A 539 23.11 32.56 -23.49
CA LEU A 539 22.26 33.06 -22.41
C LEU A 539 23.01 34.02 -21.49
N SER A 540 22.32 35.06 -21.04
CA SER A 540 22.79 35.96 -19.98
C SER A 540 22.91 35.24 -18.62
N GLN A 541 23.62 35.85 -17.68
CA GLN A 541 23.71 35.33 -16.31
C GLN A 541 22.34 35.35 -15.59
N GLU A 542 21.43 36.26 -15.96
CA GLU A 542 20.08 36.33 -15.40
C GLU A 542 19.21 35.18 -15.91
N GLU A 543 19.25 34.87 -17.22
CA GLU A 543 18.53 33.71 -17.78
C GLU A 543 19.06 32.37 -17.27
N GLN A 544 20.39 32.27 -17.08
CA GLN A 544 21.00 31.09 -16.45
C GLN A 544 20.58 30.96 -14.96
N LEU A 545 20.34 32.08 -14.26
CA LEU A 545 19.87 32.09 -12.88
C LEU A 545 18.37 31.74 -12.77
N ASP A 546 17.52 32.31 -13.62
CA ASP A 546 16.09 31.94 -13.75
C ASP A 546 15.93 30.42 -13.94
N ALA A 547 16.71 29.85 -14.87
CA ALA A 547 16.72 28.41 -15.13
C ALA A 547 17.11 27.58 -13.89
N ILE A 548 18.13 27.99 -13.12
CA ILE A 548 18.54 27.31 -11.87
C ILE A 548 17.46 27.45 -10.78
N LEU A 549 16.81 28.60 -10.67
CA LEU A 549 15.76 28.85 -9.68
C LEU A 549 14.47 28.09 -10.02
N CYS A 550 14.11 27.98 -11.30
CA CYS A 550 13.04 27.12 -11.79
C CYS A 550 13.32 25.65 -11.44
N THR A 551 14.50 25.12 -11.79
CA THR A 551 14.94 23.78 -11.37
C THR A 551 14.87 23.60 -9.84
N ALA A 552 15.24 24.61 -9.05
CA ALA A 552 15.21 24.52 -7.59
C ALA A 552 13.78 24.48 -7.02
N VAL A 553 12.79 25.06 -7.70
CA VAL A 553 11.36 24.91 -7.42
C VAL A 553 10.87 23.54 -7.87
N GLU A 554 11.06 23.19 -9.14
CA GLU A 554 10.54 21.97 -9.80
C GLU A 554 11.07 20.69 -9.12
N THR A 555 12.29 20.73 -8.58
CA THR A 555 12.90 19.61 -7.81
C THR A 555 12.62 19.67 -6.30
N SER A 556 11.63 20.44 -5.84
CA SER A 556 11.27 20.67 -4.43
C SER A 556 12.46 21.07 -3.53
N SER A 557 13.47 21.72 -4.12
CA SER A 557 14.74 22.04 -3.48
C SER A 557 14.78 23.45 -2.90
N LEU A 558 13.66 23.92 -2.33
CA LEU A 558 13.48 25.25 -1.71
C LEU A 558 14.51 25.61 -0.63
N GLY A 559 15.18 24.62 -0.04
CA GLY A 559 16.35 24.80 0.84
C GLY A 559 17.52 25.55 0.18
N LEU A 560 17.63 25.50 -1.16
CA LEU A 560 18.59 26.28 -1.94
C LEU A 560 18.20 27.76 -1.94
N ILE A 561 16.96 28.07 -2.34
CA ILE A 561 16.44 29.44 -2.47
C ILE A 561 16.46 30.15 -1.11
N THR A 562 16.00 29.47 -0.07
CA THR A 562 16.05 29.98 1.31
C THR A 562 17.48 30.06 1.87
N GLY A 563 18.44 29.31 1.32
CA GLY A 563 19.87 29.46 1.58
C GLY A 563 20.43 30.77 1.00
N CYS A 564 20.21 31.01 -0.30
CA CYS A 564 20.61 32.25 -0.98
C CYS A 564 20.04 33.49 -0.27
N ILE A 565 18.72 33.50 0.00
CA ILE A 565 18.04 34.61 0.68
C ILE A 565 18.66 34.89 2.05
N LYS A 566 18.96 33.86 2.85
CA LYS A 566 19.57 34.03 4.17
C LYS A 566 20.96 34.68 4.08
N GLN A 567 21.82 34.20 3.18
CA GLN A 567 23.16 34.77 3.04
C GLN A 567 23.13 36.21 2.53
N TRP A 568 22.31 36.49 1.51
CA TRP A 568 22.16 37.85 0.99
C TRP A 568 21.53 38.80 2.03
N THR A 569 20.71 38.29 2.95
CA THR A 569 20.22 39.08 4.10
C THR A 569 21.32 39.36 5.14
N THR A 570 22.39 38.56 5.20
CA THR A 570 23.53 38.75 6.13
C THR A 570 24.73 39.48 5.52
N GLU A 571 24.86 39.53 4.20
CA GLU A 571 25.94 40.21 3.50
C GLU A 571 25.55 41.66 3.17
N GLU A 572 26.09 42.63 3.92
CA GLU A 572 25.90 44.08 3.70
C GLU A 572 26.63 44.62 2.44
N GLN A 573 26.75 43.81 1.39
CA GLN A 573 27.36 44.16 0.11
C GLN A 573 26.33 44.77 -0.85
N PRO A 574 26.68 45.79 -1.66
CA PRO A 574 25.71 46.51 -2.49
C PRO A 574 25.05 45.65 -3.58
N GLY A 575 25.71 44.60 -4.06
CA GLY A 575 25.10 43.63 -5.00
C GLY A 575 24.02 42.75 -4.36
N SER A 576 24.05 42.58 -3.05
CA SER A 576 23.15 41.68 -2.31
C SER A 576 21.69 42.13 -2.39
N ALA A 577 21.45 43.44 -2.23
CA ALA A 577 20.11 44.03 -2.35
C ALA A 577 19.50 43.90 -3.76
N VAL A 578 20.35 43.85 -4.80
CA VAL A 578 19.91 43.63 -6.19
C VAL A 578 19.43 42.19 -6.36
N ASN A 579 20.21 41.21 -5.86
CA ASN A 579 19.87 39.79 -5.94
C ASN A 579 18.58 39.45 -5.16
N LEU A 580 18.39 40.05 -3.97
CA LEU A 580 17.17 39.91 -3.18
C LEU A 580 15.93 40.47 -3.91
N ARG A 581 16.07 41.65 -4.55
CA ARG A 581 15.00 42.22 -5.38
C ARG A 581 14.68 41.32 -6.57
N TYR A 582 15.71 40.84 -7.27
CA TYR A 582 15.55 39.94 -8.42
C TYR A 582 14.78 38.66 -8.02
N ILE A 583 15.14 37.99 -6.91
CA ILE A 583 14.39 36.80 -6.48
C ILE A 583 12.93 37.10 -6.11
N LEU A 584 12.63 38.27 -5.51
CA LEU A 584 11.25 38.64 -5.18
C LEU A 584 10.41 38.93 -6.44
N GLU A 585 10.99 39.62 -7.42
CA GLU A 585 10.36 39.92 -8.71
C GLU A 585 10.19 38.65 -9.56
N TRP A 586 11.22 37.78 -9.59
CA TRP A 586 11.19 36.44 -10.19
C TRP A 586 10.10 35.55 -9.59
N ALA A 587 10.03 35.44 -8.26
CA ALA A 587 9.07 34.58 -7.58
C ALA A 587 7.62 35.01 -7.84
N TRP A 588 7.36 36.32 -7.84
CA TRP A 588 6.06 36.86 -8.22
C TRP A 588 5.72 36.53 -9.69
N ASN A 589 6.66 36.74 -10.60
CA ASN A 589 6.47 36.44 -12.03
C ASN A 589 6.28 34.95 -12.32
N LYS A 590 6.96 34.04 -11.59
CA LYS A 590 6.73 32.58 -11.68
C LYS A 590 5.34 32.21 -11.17
N VAL A 591 4.88 32.77 -10.04
CA VAL A 591 3.51 32.56 -9.53
C VAL A 591 2.45 33.06 -10.51
N VAL A 592 2.64 34.23 -11.11
CA VAL A 592 1.72 34.75 -12.15
C VAL A 592 1.68 33.82 -13.36
N ARG A 593 2.83 33.46 -13.94
CA ARG A 593 2.89 32.55 -15.10
C ARG A 593 2.29 31.18 -14.81
N THR A 594 2.61 30.56 -13.66
CA THR A 594 2.07 29.25 -13.32
C THR A 594 0.57 29.31 -13.02
N LYS A 595 0.03 30.45 -12.56
CA LYS A 595 -1.42 30.68 -12.52
C LYS A 595 -2.01 30.80 -13.94
N GLU A 596 -1.38 31.54 -14.84
CA GLU A 596 -1.83 31.68 -16.23
C GLU A 596 -1.82 30.32 -16.96
N GLU A 597 -0.77 29.53 -16.78
CA GLU A 597 -0.65 28.15 -17.27
C GLU A 597 -1.74 27.24 -16.67
N LEU A 598 -2.04 27.35 -15.37
CA LEU A 598 -3.15 26.64 -14.72
C LEU A 598 -4.52 27.07 -15.26
N ASP A 599 -4.78 28.37 -15.42
CA ASP A 599 -6.04 28.90 -15.95
C ASP A 599 -6.25 28.44 -17.41
N GLU A 600 -5.20 28.40 -18.24
CA GLU A 600 -5.26 27.85 -19.61
C GLU A 600 -5.54 26.35 -19.64
N ILE A 601 -4.86 25.55 -18.80
CA ILE A 601 -5.05 24.08 -18.73
C ILE A 601 -6.43 23.74 -18.14
N CYS A 602 -6.94 24.52 -17.18
CA CYS A 602 -8.23 24.29 -16.55
C CYS A 602 -9.42 24.76 -17.40
N GLY A 603 -9.28 25.76 -18.28
CA GLY A 603 -10.40 26.27 -19.10
C GLY A 603 -11.21 25.17 -19.83
N PRO A 604 -10.58 24.28 -20.60
CA PRO A 604 -11.24 23.16 -21.28
C PRO A 604 -11.89 22.09 -20.37
N LEU A 605 -11.61 22.08 -19.06
CA LEU A 605 -12.28 21.18 -18.11
C LEU A 605 -13.70 21.65 -17.77
N PHE A 606 -13.97 22.95 -17.90
CA PHE A 606 -15.22 23.59 -17.44
C PHE A 606 -16.13 24.09 -18.57
N ASP A 607 -15.66 24.14 -19.82
CA ASP A 607 -16.42 24.65 -20.97
C ASP A 607 -17.48 23.67 -21.54
N SER A 608 -17.55 22.44 -21.00
CA SER A 608 -18.42 21.33 -21.41
C SER A 608 -18.21 20.75 -22.82
N THR A 609 -17.18 21.16 -23.55
CA THR A 609 -16.86 20.64 -24.89
C THR A 609 -16.18 19.27 -24.88
N ALA A 610 -15.52 18.93 -23.77
CA ALA A 610 -15.05 17.63 -23.25
C ALA A 610 -14.82 16.46 -24.25
N ASN A 611 -14.19 16.73 -25.39
CA ASN A 611 -13.64 15.70 -26.27
C ASN A 611 -12.15 15.54 -25.98
N PHE A 612 -11.82 14.52 -25.18
CA PHE A 612 -10.46 14.05 -24.91
C PHE A 612 -9.52 15.09 -24.28
N THR A 613 -9.58 15.23 -22.95
CA THR A 613 -8.34 15.42 -22.19
C THR A 613 -7.45 14.21 -22.43
N ASP A 614 -6.31 14.45 -23.06
CA ASP A 614 -5.28 13.45 -23.30
C ASP A 614 -4.48 13.16 -22.00
N PRO A 615 -3.72 12.05 -21.95
CA PRO A 615 -2.93 11.71 -20.76
C PRO A 615 -1.82 12.72 -20.41
N GLN A 616 -1.33 13.52 -21.38
CA GLN A 616 -0.28 14.51 -21.15
C GLN A 616 -0.87 15.73 -20.42
N THR A 617 -2.07 16.18 -20.82
CA THR A 617 -2.83 17.21 -20.08
C THR A 617 -3.13 16.80 -18.64
N LEU A 618 -3.47 15.52 -18.39
CA LEU A 618 -3.65 15.00 -17.02
C LEU A 618 -2.33 14.95 -16.24
N GLN A 619 -1.22 14.53 -16.85
CA GLN A 619 0.11 14.57 -16.21
C GLN A 619 0.62 16.00 -15.96
N LEU A 620 0.26 16.98 -16.80
CA LEU A 620 0.55 18.40 -16.56
C LEU A 620 -0.25 18.94 -15.37
N LEU A 621 -1.54 18.58 -15.24
CA LEU A 621 -2.35 18.86 -14.05
C LEU A 621 -1.75 18.22 -12.80
N GLN A 622 -1.27 16.97 -12.87
CA GLN A 622 -0.55 16.33 -11.76
C GLN A 622 0.75 17.07 -11.42
N HIS A 623 1.54 17.48 -12.42
CA HIS A 623 2.79 18.20 -12.16
C HIS A 623 2.54 19.59 -11.52
N SER A 624 1.40 20.22 -11.82
CA SER A 624 0.97 21.48 -11.19
C SER A 624 0.46 21.36 -9.75
N GLN A 625 0.29 20.13 -9.20
CA GLN A 625 -0.24 19.89 -7.84
C GLN A 625 0.58 20.57 -6.72
N LEU A 626 1.82 20.97 -6.99
CA LEU A 626 2.67 21.69 -6.05
C LEU A 626 2.18 23.11 -5.69
N TYR A 627 1.16 23.66 -6.37
CA TYR A 627 0.84 25.09 -6.29
C TYR A 627 -0.62 25.53 -6.06
N THR A 628 -1.65 24.69 -6.21
CA THR A 628 -3.06 25.11 -5.95
C THR A 628 -3.98 24.01 -5.43
N ASP A 629 -4.64 24.25 -4.29
CA ASP A 629 -5.62 23.33 -3.67
C ASP A 629 -6.88 23.05 -4.52
N VAL A 630 -7.15 23.87 -5.54
CA VAL A 630 -8.33 23.76 -6.40
C VAL A 630 -8.24 22.55 -7.35
N THR A 631 -7.06 22.27 -7.89
CA THR A 631 -6.82 21.17 -8.86
C THR A 631 -7.07 19.79 -8.25
N LEU A 632 -6.88 19.69 -6.93
CA LEU A 632 -7.09 18.50 -6.11
C LEU A 632 -8.55 18.01 -6.15
N PHE A 633 -9.50 18.93 -6.26
CA PHE A 633 -10.93 18.64 -6.38
C PHE A 633 -11.29 18.03 -7.74
N CYS A 634 -10.56 18.38 -8.81
CA CYS A 634 -10.69 17.75 -10.12
C CYS A 634 -10.05 16.36 -10.13
N ALA A 635 -8.84 16.21 -9.57
CA ALA A 635 -8.14 14.93 -9.49
C ALA A 635 -8.95 13.84 -8.75
N VAL A 636 -9.68 14.20 -7.70
CA VAL A 636 -10.57 13.29 -6.96
C VAL A 636 -11.69 12.66 -7.80
N ILE A 637 -12.10 13.31 -8.90
CA ILE A 637 -13.10 12.79 -9.84
C ILE A 637 -12.43 11.98 -10.98
N TYR A 638 -11.09 12.06 -11.08
CA TYR A 638 -10.27 11.54 -12.17
C TYR A 638 -9.02 10.83 -11.63
N ASP A 639 -9.25 9.69 -10.97
CA ASP A 639 -8.18 8.78 -10.52
C ASP A 639 -7.51 8.05 -11.71
N ASP A 640 -6.28 7.57 -11.51
CA ASP A 640 -5.23 7.63 -12.55
C ASP A 640 -5.15 6.45 -13.54
N ASP A 641 -5.89 5.36 -13.32
CA ASP A 641 -5.72 4.11 -14.08
C ASP A 641 -6.53 4.03 -15.39
N VAL A 642 -5.81 4.30 -16.49
CA VAL A 642 -5.90 3.71 -17.84
C VAL A 642 -7.26 3.69 -18.60
N LEU A 643 -7.28 4.44 -19.71
CA LEU A 643 -8.01 4.26 -20.98
C LEU A 643 -9.35 3.47 -21.00
N GLN A 644 -10.42 4.19 -21.38
CA GLN A 644 -11.73 3.64 -21.80
C GLN A 644 -12.49 2.74 -20.82
N ILE A 645 -12.69 3.22 -19.59
CA ILE A 645 -13.92 2.90 -18.84
C ILE A 645 -14.85 4.10 -18.90
N SER A 646 -16.14 3.89 -19.18
CA SER A 646 -17.18 4.92 -19.09
C SER A 646 -17.08 5.65 -17.74
N ARG A 647 -16.80 6.95 -17.80
CA ARG A 647 -16.55 7.79 -16.62
C ARG A 647 -17.87 7.96 -15.84
N PRO A 648 -17.83 8.01 -14.49
CA PRO A 648 -19.03 8.20 -13.67
C PRO A 648 -19.48 9.67 -13.77
N PHE A 649 -20.15 10.01 -14.87
CA PHE A 649 -20.65 11.37 -15.10
C PHE A 649 -21.64 11.76 -14.01
N TYR A 650 -21.53 12.98 -13.49
CA TYR A 650 -22.49 13.53 -12.54
C TYR A 650 -23.88 13.69 -13.21
N SER A 651 -24.70 12.66 -13.09
CA SER A 651 -26.04 12.61 -13.70
C SER A 651 -27.06 13.23 -12.76
N HIS A 652 -27.13 14.57 -12.76
CA HIS A 652 -28.05 15.36 -11.93
C HIS A 652 -29.47 14.78 -11.93
N SER A 653 -30.01 14.44 -13.10
CA SER A 653 -31.35 13.88 -13.26
C SER A 653 -31.56 12.53 -12.56
N ILE A 654 -30.56 11.66 -12.49
CA ILE A 654 -30.68 10.34 -11.83
C ILE A 654 -30.73 10.53 -10.31
N ILE A 655 -29.75 11.24 -9.75
CA ILE A 655 -29.64 11.45 -8.30
C ILE A 655 -30.83 12.30 -7.79
N LYS A 656 -31.28 13.30 -8.57
CA LYS A 656 -32.48 14.09 -8.30
C LYS A 656 -33.75 13.23 -8.26
N ASN A 657 -33.95 12.35 -9.23
CA ASN A 657 -35.12 11.46 -9.25
C ASN A 657 -35.10 10.46 -8.09
N TYR A 658 -33.91 9.94 -7.72
CA TYR A 658 -33.74 9.10 -6.54
C TYR A 658 -34.18 9.82 -5.26
N TYR A 659 -33.63 11.02 -5.00
CA TYR A 659 -33.95 11.79 -3.80
C TYR A 659 -35.38 12.37 -3.77
N ILE A 660 -36.01 12.60 -4.93
CA ILE A 660 -37.46 12.89 -4.99
C ILE A 660 -38.26 11.65 -4.52
N SER A 661 -37.94 10.46 -5.06
CA SER A 661 -38.60 9.21 -4.67
C SER A 661 -38.45 8.90 -3.17
N GLN A 662 -37.25 9.08 -2.60
CA GLN A 662 -37.02 8.88 -1.16
C GLN A 662 -37.83 9.86 -0.29
N ARG A 663 -37.93 11.14 -0.68
CA ARG A 663 -38.75 12.14 0.03
C ARG A 663 -40.26 11.81 -0.05
N GLU A 664 -40.72 11.14 -1.10
CA GLU A 664 -42.11 10.65 -1.21
C GLU A 664 -42.36 9.36 -0.39
N GLU A 665 -41.42 8.40 -0.43
CA GLU A 665 -41.41 7.19 0.40
C GLU A 665 -41.50 7.52 1.89
N LEU A 666 -40.65 8.42 2.39
CA LEU A 666 -40.64 8.82 3.80
C LEU A 666 -41.94 9.50 4.23
N ARG A 667 -42.55 10.34 3.37
CA ARG A 667 -43.89 10.92 3.62
C ARG A 667 -44.97 9.84 3.74
N ARG A 668 -44.93 8.81 2.87
CA ARG A 668 -45.84 7.66 2.89
C ARG A 668 -45.67 6.79 4.14
N LEU A 669 -44.44 6.65 4.64
CA LEU A 669 -44.13 5.86 5.83
C LEU A 669 -44.44 6.59 7.15
N ALA A 670 -44.25 7.91 7.20
CA ALA A 670 -44.41 8.72 8.40
C ALA A 670 -45.84 8.73 8.98
N LYS A 671 -46.88 8.68 8.13
CA LYS A 671 -48.32 8.55 8.49
C LYS A 671 -48.76 9.49 9.62
N ASP A 672 -48.33 10.74 9.57
CA ASP A 672 -48.57 11.81 10.55
C ASP A 672 -48.13 11.50 12.01
N LYS A 673 -47.42 10.38 12.24
CA LYS A 673 -46.84 10.02 13.55
C LYS A 673 -45.36 10.37 13.70
N TRP A 674 -44.65 10.57 12.58
CA TRP A 674 -43.22 10.84 12.54
C TRP A 674 -42.91 12.03 11.62
N CYS A 675 -41.69 12.57 11.69
CA CYS A 675 -41.25 13.60 10.74
C CYS A 675 -40.82 12.95 9.42
N ALA A 676 -41.33 13.47 8.30
CA ALA A 676 -40.92 13.03 6.96
C ALA A 676 -39.65 13.73 6.45
N ASP A 677 -39.23 14.84 7.07
CA ASP A 677 -37.95 15.51 6.82
C ASP A 677 -36.86 14.89 7.72
N CYS A 678 -36.54 13.63 7.43
CA CYS A 678 -35.57 12.83 8.18
C CYS A 678 -34.45 12.23 7.31
N LEU A 679 -34.23 12.74 6.09
CA LEU A 679 -33.00 12.46 5.33
C LEU A 679 -31.80 13.18 5.99
N MET A 680 -30.62 12.56 5.97
CA MET A 680 -29.42 13.13 6.58
C MET A 680 -28.80 14.22 5.71
N ILE A 681 -28.83 14.08 4.38
CA ILE A 681 -28.32 15.12 3.46
C ILE A 681 -29.13 16.43 3.52
N ASP A 682 -30.44 16.35 3.69
CA ASP A 682 -31.29 17.54 3.91
C ASP A 682 -30.98 18.20 5.27
N GLY A 683 -30.47 17.43 6.25
CA GLY A 683 -29.91 17.96 7.50
C GLY A 683 -28.63 18.77 7.27
N LEU A 684 -27.67 18.21 6.53
CA LEU A 684 -26.41 18.88 6.16
C LEU A 684 -26.64 20.18 5.38
N VAL A 685 -27.53 20.14 4.39
CA VAL A 685 -27.88 21.32 3.58
C VAL A 685 -28.64 22.36 4.40
N SER A 686 -29.55 21.97 5.30
CA SER A 686 -30.26 22.95 6.15
C SER A 686 -29.34 23.65 7.16
N GLN A 687 -28.29 22.98 7.65
CA GLN A 687 -27.26 23.60 8.49
C GLN A 687 -26.42 24.66 7.77
N CYS A 688 -26.24 24.53 6.45
CA CYS A 688 -25.57 25.53 5.62
C CYS A 688 -26.40 26.81 5.39
N GLY A 689 -27.67 26.80 5.81
CA GLY A 689 -28.57 27.96 5.79
C GLY A 689 -29.13 28.31 4.41
N GLU A 690 -30.07 29.26 4.39
CA GLU A 690 -30.86 29.59 3.20
C GLU A 690 -30.01 30.10 2.02
N ARG A 691 -28.83 30.69 2.28
CA ARG A 691 -27.90 31.16 1.24
C ARG A 691 -27.44 30.03 0.30
N LEU A 692 -27.25 28.81 0.80
CA LEU A 692 -26.92 27.66 -0.05
C LEU A 692 -28.10 27.29 -0.96
N ALA A 693 -29.32 27.33 -0.40
CA ALA A 693 -30.54 27.06 -1.13
C ALA A 693 -30.91 28.19 -2.13
N GLU A 694 -30.43 29.42 -1.94
CA GLU A 694 -30.50 30.51 -2.92
C GLU A 694 -29.47 30.32 -4.05
N LEU A 695 -28.22 29.97 -3.72
CA LEU A 695 -27.17 29.69 -4.69
C LEU A 695 -27.59 28.54 -5.63
N TRP A 696 -28.06 27.43 -5.08
CA TRP A 696 -28.60 26.29 -5.85
C TRP A 696 -30.00 26.53 -6.49
N LYS A 697 -30.52 27.77 -6.48
CA LYS A 697 -31.67 28.21 -7.30
C LYS A 697 -31.27 29.20 -8.41
N ARG A 698 -30.08 29.78 -8.34
CA ARG A 698 -29.54 30.72 -9.35
C ARG A 698 -29.25 30.02 -10.67
N ASP A 699 -28.78 28.78 -10.60
CA ASP A 699 -28.27 28.01 -11.74
C ASP A 699 -29.38 27.11 -12.33
N GLU A 700 -29.38 26.92 -13.65
CA GLU A 700 -30.49 26.25 -14.35
C GLU A 700 -30.74 24.81 -13.88
N GLY A 701 -32.02 24.47 -13.68
CA GLY A 701 -32.46 23.15 -13.22
C GLY A 701 -32.37 22.93 -11.70
N GLY A 702 -31.71 23.82 -10.95
CA GLY A 702 -31.61 23.74 -9.49
C GLY A 702 -32.95 23.95 -8.77
N MET A 703 -33.11 23.32 -7.59
CA MET A 703 -34.33 23.47 -6.76
C MET A 703 -34.03 24.06 -5.37
N GLY A 704 -32.78 24.44 -5.07
CA GLY A 704 -32.35 24.82 -3.72
C GLY A 704 -32.43 23.69 -2.68
N GLN A 705 -32.45 22.44 -3.15
CA GLN A 705 -32.37 21.22 -2.35
C GLN A 705 -31.38 20.27 -3.03
N TYR A 706 -30.84 19.33 -2.27
CA TYR A 706 -29.91 18.34 -2.79
C TYR A 706 -30.57 17.44 -3.86
N PRO A 707 -29.88 17.10 -4.97
CA PRO A 707 -28.46 17.39 -5.27
C PRO A 707 -28.21 18.76 -5.96
N PRO A 708 -26.97 19.30 -5.90
CA PRO A 708 -26.60 20.55 -6.58
C PRO A 708 -26.86 20.51 -8.09
N PRO A 709 -27.18 21.64 -8.76
CA PRO A 709 -27.44 21.66 -10.20
C PRO A 709 -26.21 21.30 -11.06
N SER A 710 -25.00 21.63 -10.58
CA SER A 710 -23.74 21.34 -11.27
C SER A 710 -22.60 21.13 -10.27
N LEU A 711 -21.46 20.59 -10.73
CA LEU A 711 -20.23 20.51 -9.91
C LEU A 711 -19.64 21.90 -9.61
N HIS A 712 -19.90 22.89 -10.48
CA HIS A 712 -19.54 24.28 -10.22
C HIS A 712 -20.35 24.85 -9.04
N ALA A 713 -21.67 24.57 -8.98
CA ALA A 713 -22.53 24.93 -7.86
C ALA A 713 -22.21 24.21 -6.53
N LEU A 714 -21.44 23.11 -6.58
CA LEU A 714 -20.87 22.45 -5.41
C LEU A 714 -19.57 23.14 -4.94
N LEU A 715 -18.74 23.61 -5.87
CA LEU A 715 -17.51 24.35 -5.56
C LEU A 715 -17.79 25.76 -5.02
N ASP A 716 -18.82 26.43 -5.53
CA ASP A 716 -19.30 27.75 -5.07
C ASP A 716 -19.59 27.80 -3.55
N ILE A 717 -19.83 26.66 -2.90
CA ILE A 717 -20.05 26.56 -1.45
C ILE A 717 -18.78 26.95 -0.66
N TYR A 718 -17.59 26.70 -1.22
CA TYR A 718 -16.34 27.06 -0.55
C TYR A 718 -16.17 28.58 -0.45
N LEU A 719 -16.70 29.34 -1.40
CA LEU A 719 -16.73 30.80 -1.41
C LEU A 719 -17.66 31.41 -0.33
N LEU A 720 -18.47 30.61 0.37
CA LEU A 720 -19.36 31.08 1.44
C LEU A 720 -18.63 31.14 2.79
N GLU A 721 -18.29 32.36 3.22
CA GLU A 721 -17.50 32.64 4.45
C GLU A 721 -18.16 32.16 5.76
N ASN A 722 -19.51 32.08 5.80
CA ASN A 722 -20.28 31.82 7.03
C ASN A 722 -20.66 30.35 7.26
N ILE A 723 -19.97 29.39 6.62
CA ILE A 723 -20.28 27.95 6.72
C ILE A 723 -19.03 27.19 7.16
N GLU A 724 -19.16 26.34 8.19
CA GLU A 724 -18.07 25.47 8.65
C GLU A 724 -17.56 24.56 7.53
N GLU A 725 -16.24 24.47 7.39
CA GLU A 725 -15.56 23.54 6.48
C GLU A 725 -15.98 22.07 6.71
N SER A 726 -16.30 21.71 7.95
CA SER A 726 -16.86 20.40 8.34
C SER A 726 -18.10 20.03 7.51
N ALA A 727 -19.01 21.00 7.28
CA ALA A 727 -20.23 20.81 6.52
C ALA A 727 -19.98 20.88 5.00
N LYS A 728 -19.07 21.76 4.55
CA LYS A 728 -18.65 21.84 3.15
C LYS A 728 -18.07 20.50 2.67
N HIS A 729 -17.10 19.97 3.41
CA HIS A 729 -16.49 18.67 3.14
C HIS A 729 -17.51 17.51 3.22
N ALA A 730 -18.44 17.54 4.18
CA ALA A 730 -19.48 16.52 4.31
C ALA A 730 -20.42 16.44 3.10
N ILE A 731 -20.84 17.58 2.53
CA ILE A 731 -21.70 17.62 1.34
C ILE A 731 -20.95 17.10 0.10
N VAL A 732 -19.65 17.38 -0.03
CA VAL A 732 -18.82 16.84 -1.13
C VAL A 732 -18.65 15.33 -1.03
N ILE A 733 -18.34 14.79 0.15
CA ILE A 733 -18.23 13.34 0.37
C ILE A 733 -19.57 12.64 0.05
N TYR A 734 -20.71 13.26 0.40
CA TYR A 734 -22.04 12.77 0.04
C TYR A 734 -22.22 12.61 -1.48
N LEU A 735 -21.83 13.62 -2.26
CA LEU A 735 -21.98 13.58 -3.72
C LEU A 735 -21.04 12.56 -4.37
N LEU A 736 -19.81 12.40 -3.87
CA LEU A 736 -18.89 11.37 -4.35
C LEU A 736 -19.47 9.96 -4.13
N LEU A 737 -20.08 9.70 -2.96
CA LEU A 737 -20.76 8.44 -2.67
C LEU A 737 -21.97 8.18 -3.60
N ASP A 738 -22.82 9.19 -3.82
CA ASP A 738 -23.97 9.07 -4.75
C ASP A 738 -23.55 8.83 -6.20
N VAL A 739 -22.50 9.51 -6.64
CA VAL A 739 -21.93 9.34 -7.99
C VAL A 739 -21.39 7.92 -8.14
N MET A 740 -20.68 7.38 -7.15
CA MET A 740 -20.17 6.01 -7.21
C MET A 740 -21.27 4.96 -7.13
N TYR A 741 -22.26 5.13 -6.24
CA TYR A 741 -23.41 4.22 -6.13
C TYR A 741 -24.26 4.16 -7.41
N SER A 742 -24.26 5.25 -8.20
CA SER A 742 -24.90 5.28 -9.52
C SER A 742 -24.20 4.40 -10.58
N PHE A 743 -22.98 3.92 -10.34
CA PHE A 743 -22.18 3.10 -11.27
C PHE A 743 -21.50 1.89 -10.57
N PRO A 744 -22.26 0.83 -10.22
CA PRO A 744 -21.81 -0.27 -9.33
C PRO A 744 -20.73 -1.24 -9.90
N ASN A 745 -20.02 -0.87 -10.96
CA ASN A 745 -19.01 -1.69 -11.64
C ASN A 745 -17.58 -1.15 -11.49
N LYS A 746 -17.28 -0.35 -10.44
CA LYS A 746 -15.96 0.24 -10.17
C LYS A 746 -15.54 0.10 -8.71
N SER A 747 -14.23 0.04 -8.48
CA SER A 747 -13.60 -0.03 -7.15
C SER A 747 -13.66 1.31 -6.40
N GLY A 748 -13.44 1.26 -5.08
CA GLY A 748 -13.73 2.36 -4.14
C GLY A 748 -12.77 3.57 -4.11
N ALA A 749 -11.77 3.63 -4.99
CA ALA A 749 -10.57 4.47 -4.82
C ALA A 749 -10.86 5.98 -4.60
N SER A 750 -11.76 6.57 -5.39
CA SER A 750 -12.01 8.03 -5.39
C SER A 750 -12.64 8.59 -4.11
N VAL A 751 -13.08 7.75 -3.16
CA VAL A 751 -13.54 8.17 -1.82
C VAL A 751 -12.44 8.08 -0.75
N GLU A 752 -11.32 7.40 -1.02
CA GLU A 752 -10.17 7.35 -0.10
C GLU A 752 -9.14 8.46 -0.39
N SER A 753 -9.07 8.94 -1.63
CA SER A 753 -8.20 10.04 -2.04
C SER A 753 -8.66 11.40 -1.47
N PHE A 754 -9.93 11.79 -1.61
CA PHE A 754 -10.43 13.10 -1.16
C PHE A 754 -10.18 13.40 0.34
N PRO A 755 -10.48 12.49 1.29
CA PRO A 755 -10.21 12.75 2.70
C PRO A 755 -8.73 12.84 3.04
N THR A 756 -7.89 12.06 2.35
CA THR A 756 -6.44 12.09 2.51
C THR A 756 -5.88 13.42 2.01
N ALA A 757 -6.38 13.89 0.88
CA ALA A 757 -5.95 15.11 0.19
C ALA A 757 -6.30 16.40 0.96
N PHE A 758 -7.52 16.49 1.50
CA PHE A 758 -7.99 17.64 2.30
C PHE A 758 -7.75 17.47 3.82
N ALA A 759 -6.91 16.51 4.23
CA ALA A 759 -6.61 16.18 5.63
C ALA A 759 -7.85 15.98 6.54
N ILE A 760 -8.95 15.49 5.96
CA ILE A 760 -10.25 15.40 6.62
C ILE A 760 -10.20 14.33 7.72
N PRO A 761 -10.63 14.65 8.97
CA PRO A 761 -10.61 13.68 10.06
C PRO A 761 -11.41 12.42 9.72
N ILE A 762 -10.80 11.24 9.90
CA ILE A 762 -11.43 9.93 9.64
C ILE A 762 -12.76 9.71 10.39
N GLY A 763 -12.97 10.42 11.50
CA GLY A 763 -14.26 10.49 12.21
C GLY A 763 -15.36 11.16 11.40
N LEU A 764 -15.07 12.26 10.68
CA LEU A 764 -16.03 12.93 9.79
C LEU A 764 -16.33 12.06 8.56
N VAL A 765 -15.32 11.40 7.97
CA VAL A 765 -15.51 10.48 6.84
C VAL A 765 -16.46 9.34 7.20
N LYS A 766 -16.18 8.63 8.30
CA LYS A 766 -17.01 7.50 8.78
C LYS A 766 -18.39 7.94 9.22
N LEU A 767 -18.53 9.15 9.79
CA LEU A 767 -19.83 9.74 10.09
C LEU A 767 -20.64 9.95 8.81
N VAL A 768 -20.06 10.60 7.79
CA VAL A 768 -20.76 10.90 6.53
C VAL A 768 -21.14 9.62 5.78
N GLN A 769 -20.23 8.65 5.69
CA GLN A 769 -20.52 7.32 5.13
C GLN A 769 -21.67 6.62 5.89
N GLY A 770 -21.66 6.66 7.22
CA GLY A 770 -22.71 6.09 8.06
C GLY A 770 -24.08 6.77 7.89
N LEU A 771 -24.10 8.10 7.68
CA LEU A 771 -25.31 8.86 7.37
C LEU A 771 -25.82 8.57 5.95
N TRP A 772 -24.92 8.49 4.97
CA TRP A 772 -25.22 8.18 3.56
C TRP A 772 -25.89 6.81 3.40
N LEU A 773 -25.36 5.77 4.08
CA LEU A 773 -25.94 4.43 4.11
C LEU A 773 -27.37 4.40 4.71
N LEU A 774 -27.69 5.32 5.63
CA LEU A 774 -29.00 5.39 6.27
C LEU A 774 -30.08 5.95 5.34
N ASP A 775 -29.73 6.95 4.52
CA ASP A 775 -30.58 7.43 3.41
C ASP A 775 -30.76 6.34 2.33
N HIS A 776 -29.76 5.46 2.16
CA HIS A 776 -29.73 4.36 1.19
C HIS A 776 -30.31 3.02 1.69
N HIS A 777 -30.89 2.99 2.90
CA HIS A 777 -31.53 1.83 3.54
C HIS A 777 -30.61 0.67 3.96
N ASP A 778 -29.28 0.84 3.97
CA ASP A 778 -28.35 -0.12 4.59
C ASP A 778 -28.11 0.23 6.07
N HIS A 779 -29.08 -0.14 6.90
CA HIS A 779 -29.11 0.27 8.30
C HIS A 779 -28.10 -0.47 9.21
N GLU A 780 -27.60 -1.66 8.83
CA GLU A 780 -26.62 -2.38 9.67
C GLU A 780 -25.21 -1.85 9.42
N SER A 781 -24.78 -1.72 8.15
CA SER A 781 -23.49 -1.09 7.80
C SER A 781 -23.45 0.38 8.25
N SER A 782 -24.57 1.11 8.11
CA SER A 782 -24.73 2.45 8.67
C SER A 782 -24.44 2.47 10.17
N LEU A 783 -25.02 1.54 10.94
CA LEU A 783 -24.88 1.51 12.39
C LEU A 783 -23.44 1.18 12.81
N GLU A 784 -22.74 0.28 12.12
CA GLU A 784 -21.34 -0.04 12.44
C GLU A 784 -20.40 1.16 12.25
N LEU A 785 -20.61 1.96 11.20
CA LEU A 785 -19.85 3.20 10.99
C LEU A 785 -20.26 4.31 11.98
N LEU A 786 -21.56 4.49 12.25
CA LEU A 786 -22.06 5.52 13.16
C LEU A 786 -21.66 5.28 14.64
N LEU A 787 -21.48 4.02 15.06
CA LEU A 787 -21.07 3.65 16.42
C LEU A 787 -19.54 3.52 16.60
N HIS A 788 -18.74 3.89 15.60
CA HIS A 788 -17.29 3.79 15.65
C HIS A 788 -16.68 4.76 16.71
N PRO A 789 -15.59 4.41 17.41
CA PRO A 789 -15.00 5.30 18.43
C PRO A 789 -14.62 6.71 17.90
N ALA A 790 -14.26 6.82 16.62
CA ALA A 790 -13.95 8.11 15.98
C ALA A 790 -15.19 8.97 15.63
N THR A 791 -16.42 8.42 15.63
CA THR A 791 -17.68 9.16 15.38
C THR A 791 -18.40 9.55 16.68
N SER A 792 -17.79 9.30 17.84
CA SER A 792 -18.42 9.43 19.16
C SER A 792 -18.64 10.88 19.63
N HIS A 793 -18.07 11.88 18.95
CA HIS A 793 -18.39 13.29 19.17
C HIS A 793 -19.52 13.72 18.23
N SER A 794 -20.66 14.12 18.81
CA SER A 794 -21.82 14.64 18.07
C SER A 794 -21.48 16.01 17.45
N LEU A 795 -21.00 16.02 16.20
CA LEU A 795 -20.62 17.23 15.50
C LEU A 795 -21.81 18.18 15.28
N TRP A 796 -23.02 17.64 15.11
CA TRP A 796 -24.21 18.43 14.76
C TRP A 796 -25.40 18.12 15.66
N SER A 797 -26.06 19.17 16.18
CA SER A 797 -27.11 19.06 17.20
C SER A 797 -28.40 18.38 16.72
N TRP A 798 -28.66 18.35 15.41
CA TRP A 798 -29.81 17.69 14.79
C TRP A 798 -29.59 16.19 14.52
N GLN A 799 -28.34 15.73 14.53
CA GLN A 799 -27.91 14.41 14.04
C GLN A 799 -28.72 13.26 14.66
N HIS A 800 -28.71 13.15 15.99
CA HIS A 800 -29.36 12.04 16.69
C HIS A 800 -30.88 12.04 16.54
N GLU A 801 -31.50 13.21 16.42
CA GLU A 801 -32.95 13.35 16.26
C GLU A 801 -33.38 12.88 14.86
N ARG A 802 -32.69 13.31 13.79
CA ARG A 802 -32.97 12.80 12.43
C ARG A 802 -32.71 11.30 12.30
N VAL A 803 -31.58 10.79 12.81
CA VAL A 803 -31.25 9.34 12.76
C VAL A 803 -32.34 8.49 13.42
N LEU A 804 -32.80 8.87 14.62
CA LEU A 804 -33.88 8.16 15.31
C LEU A 804 -35.23 8.30 14.59
N GLN A 805 -35.54 9.47 14.01
CA GLN A 805 -36.76 9.63 13.21
C GLN A 805 -36.76 8.76 11.95
N ALA A 806 -35.66 8.71 11.19
CA ALA A 806 -35.53 7.89 10.00
C ALA A 806 -35.74 6.39 10.30
N LEU A 807 -35.06 5.86 11.33
CA LEU A 807 -35.19 4.46 11.73
C LEU A 807 -36.60 4.11 12.24
N MET A 808 -37.32 5.04 12.88
CA MET A 808 -38.70 4.84 13.31
C MET A 808 -39.70 4.93 12.13
N CYS A 809 -39.50 5.84 11.17
CA CYS A 809 -40.25 5.86 9.90
C CYS A 809 -40.10 4.54 9.14
N GLN A 810 -38.88 4.03 9.05
CA GLN A 810 -38.52 2.76 8.39
C GLN A 810 -38.89 1.51 9.22
N GLN A 811 -39.51 1.67 10.39
CA GLN A 811 -39.91 0.59 11.33
C GLN A 811 -38.75 -0.28 11.86
N LYS A 812 -37.51 0.21 11.81
CA LYS A 812 -36.26 -0.47 12.24
C LYS A 812 -36.01 -0.29 13.74
N HIS A 813 -37.02 -0.61 14.55
CA HIS A 813 -37.04 -0.28 15.98
C HIS A 813 -35.85 -0.85 16.77
N SER A 814 -35.37 -2.06 16.45
CA SER A 814 -34.23 -2.70 17.11
C SER A 814 -32.91 -1.97 16.88
N ILE A 815 -32.71 -1.45 15.67
CA ILE A 815 -31.52 -0.67 15.27
C ILE A 815 -31.56 0.69 15.98
N ALA A 816 -32.74 1.33 16.04
CA ALA A 816 -32.94 2.56 16.80
C ALA A 816 -32.64 2.39 18.31
N LEU A 817 -32.99 1.24 18.90
CA LEU A 817 -32.65 0.93 20.29
C LEU A 817 -31.13 0.77 20.50
N ARG A 818 -30.45 0.00 19.63
CA ARG A 818 -29.00 -0.21 19.67
C ARG A 818 -28.24 1.11 19.53
N TYR A 819 -28.70 2.00 18.66
CA TYR A 819 -28.17 3.37 18.53
C TYR A 819 -28.39 4.21 19.81
N LEU A 820 -29.62 4.24 20.33
CA LEU A 820 -29.99 4.98 21.54
C LEU A 820 -29.18 4.55 22.77
N HIS A 821 -29.00 3.24 22.97
CA HIS A 821 -28.26 2.67 24.11
C HIS A 821 -26.76 2.99 24.09
N VAL A 822 -26.14 3.06 22.91
CA VAL A 822 -24.70 3.32 22.77
C VAL A 822 -24.41 4.83 22.76
N MET A 823 -25.10 5.61 21.92
CA MET A 823 -24.81 7.05 21.74
C MET A 823 -25.39 7.94 22.84
N LYS A 824 -26.45 7.50 23.54
CA LYS A 824 -27.08 8.20 24.68
C LYS A 824 -27.30 9.72 24.44
N PRO A 825 -28.05 10.08 23.39
CA PRO A 825 -28.20 11.46 22.95
C PRO A 825 -28.77 12.39 24.03
N PRO A 826 -28.35 13.67 24.08
CA PRO A 826 -28.81 14.63 25.08
C PRO A 826 -30.29 14.97 24.88
N LEU A 827 -31.10 14.76 25.91
CA LEU A 827 -32.55 15.01 25.88
C LEU A 827 -32.88 16.48 26.21
N CYS A 828 -32.56 17.37 25.28
CA CYS A 828 -32.72 18.82 25.46
C CYS A 828 -34.17 19.30 25.29
N THR A 829 -35.02 18.59 24.53
CA THR A 829 -36.42 18.99 24.26
C THR A 829 -37.45 17.92 24.63
N THR A 830 -38.68 18.34 24.93
CA THR A 830 -39.82 17.44 25.17
C THR A 830 -40.09 16.52 23.96
N ASN A 831 -39.79 16.96 22.74
CA ASN A 831 -39.99 16.16 21.52
C ASN A 831 -38.92 15.06 21.38
N GLN A 832 -37.65 15.37 21.69
CA GLN A 832 -36.58 14.38 21.76
C GLN A 832 -36.86 13.32 22.85
N ALA A 833 -37.37 13.75 24.02
CA ALA A 833 -37.81 12.84 25.07
C ALA A 833 -38.97 11.93 24.61
N LYS A 834 -40.00 12.48 23.95
CA LYS A 834 -41.10 11.68 23.36
C LYS A 834 -40.59 10.68 22.31
N LEU A 835 -39.69 11.09 21.42
CA LEU A 835 -39.08 10.22 20.41
C LEU A 835 -38.34 9.04 21.06
N CYS A 836 -37.49 9.31 22.06
CA CYS A 836 -36.72 8.26 22.75
C CYS A 836 -37.62 7.33 23.58
N LEU A 837 -38.68 7.86 24.21
CA LEU A 837 -39.72 7.04 24.85
C LEU A 837 -40.39 6.12 23.83
N SER A 838 -40.77 6.62 22.65
CA SER A 838 -41.37 5.79 21.60
C SER A 838 -40.44 4.68 21.11
N VAL A 839 -39.14 4.95 20.92
CA VAL A 839 -38.13 3.92 20.57
C VAL A 839 -38.12 2.80 21.60
N LEU A 840 -38.03 3.13 22.90
CA LEU A 840 -38.03 2.15 23.98
C LEU A 840 -39.34 1.34 24.04
N LEU A 841 -40.48 1.98 23.84
CA LEU A 841 -41.80 1.35 23.91
C LEU A 841 -42.08 0.41 22.73
N HIS A 842 -41.69 0.77 21.51
CA HIS A 842 -41.84 -0.11 20.34
C HIS A 842 -40.98 -1.38 20.45
N ASN A 843 -39.85 -1.31 21.18
CA ASN A 843 -39.04 -2.48 21.56
C ASN A 843 -39.49 -3.20 22.84
N ARG A 844 -40.57 -2.73 23.48
CA ARG A 844 -41.14 -3.25 24.74
C ARG A 844 -40.27 -3.06 26.00
N SER A 845 -39.22 -2.22 25.95
CA SER A 845 -38.33 -1.87 27.08
C SER A 845 -39.01 -0.93 28.10
N ILE A 846 -40.14 -1.34 28.66
CA ILE A 846 -41.02 -0.47 29.46
C ILE A 846 -40.37 0.03 30.76
N VAL A 847 -39.47 -0.75 31.37
CA VAL A 847 -38.73 -0.36 32.58
C VAL A 847 -37.73 0.76 32.29
N GLU A 848 -37.05 0.71 31.15
CA GLU A 848 -36.12 1.74 30.71
C GLU A 848 -36.86 3.02 30.31
N ALA A 849 -37.99 2.90 29.60
CA ALA A 849 -38.87 4.03 29.29
C ALA A 849 -39.36 4.72 30.58
N TRP A 850 -39.72 3.94 31.60
CA TRP A 850 -40.12 4.46 32.90
C TRP A 850 -39.00 5.19 33.65
N ALA A 851 -37.78 4.63 33.62
CA ALA A 851 -36.60 5.25 34.22
C ALA A 851 -36.22 6.57 33.53
N LEU A 852 -36.21 6.59 32.20
CA LEU A 852 -35.95 7.78 31.39
C LEU A 852 -36.97 8.89 31.71
N LEU A 853 -38.26 8.55 31.78
CA LEU A 853 -39.32 9.49 32.14
C LEU A 853 -39.10 10.09 33.54
N ARG A 854 -38.81 9.27 34.56
CA ARG A 854 -38.53 9.78 35.92
C ARG A 854 -37.29 10.69 35.99
N GLN A 855 -36.26 10.40 35.21
CA GLN A 855 -35.03 11.18 35.20
C GLN A 855 -35.18 12.57 34.53
N HIS A 856 -36.12 12.73 33.59
CA HIS A 856 -36.24 13.95 32.76
C HIS A 856 -37.58 14.71 32.94
N CYS A 857 -38.45 14.28 33.87
CA CYS A 857 -39.72 14.93 34.17
C CYS A 857 -39.58 16.17 35.07
N ASN A 858 -39.64 17.37 34.48
CA ASN A 858 -40.02 18.57 35.21
C ASN A 858 -41.52 18.52 35.60
N LYS A 859 -41.88 19.07 36.77
CA LYS A 859 -43.25 18.96 37.34
C LYS A 859 -44.40 19.42 36.42
N MET A 860 -44.15 20.35 35.51
CA MET A 860 -45.16 20.83 34.55
C MET A 860 -45.33 19.92 33.33
N ASN A 861 -44.26 19.22 32.91
CA ASN A 861 -44.27 18.35 31.72
C ASN A 861 -44.65 16.91 32.06
N MET A 862 -44.65 16.56 33.35
CA MET A 862 -44.89 15.21 33.86
C MET A 862 -46.25 14.64 33.43
N GLU A 863 -47.33 15.41 33.51
CA GLU A 863 -48.67 14.94 33.14
C GLU A 863 -48.79 14.71 31.61
N GLU A 864 -48.16 15.55 30.80
CA GLU A 864 -48.14 15.40 29.33
C GLU A 864 -47.33 14.15 28.91
N MET A 865 -46.13 13.96 29.46
CA MET A 865 -45.29 12.81 29.11
C MET A 865 -45.83 11.49 29.68
N MET A 866 -46.48 11.49 30.85
CA MET A 866 -47.20 10.32 31.37
C MET A 866 -48.42 9.99 30.50
N LYS A 867 -49.21 10.98 30.07
CA LYS A 867 -50.32 10.77 29.16
C LYS A 867 -49.84 10.14 27.85
N PHE A 868 -48.81 10.71 27.22
CA PHE A 868 -48.21 10.18 25.98
C PHE A 868 -47.70 8.74 26.14
N LEU A 869 -47.06 8.43 27.26
CA LEU A 869 -46.64 7.08 27.61
C LEU A 869 -47.84 6.13 27.76
N PHE A 870 -48.90 6.51 28.47
CA PHE A 870 -50.08 5.67 28.66
C PHE A 870 -50.85 5.43 27.34
N GLU A 871 -50.96 6.45 26.48
CA GLU A 871 -51.56 6.34 25.16
C GLU A 871 -50.75 5.37 24.27
N THR A 872 -49.42 5.52 24.24
CA THR A 872 -48.51 4.63 23.49
C THR A 872 -48.52 3.20 24.05
N CYS A 873 -48.55 3.01 25.37
CA CYS A 873 -48.71 1.70 26.01
C CYS A 873 -50.08 1.06 25.72
N GLN A 874 -51.14 1.86 25.52
CA GLN A 874 -52.46 1.37 25.13
C GLN A 874 -52.49 0.94 23.65
N GLU A 875 -51.90 1.72 22.74
CA GLU A 875 -51.74 1.33 21.33
C GLU A 875 -50.93 0.04 21.16
N LEU A 876 -49.81 -0.09 21.87
CA LEU A 876 -48.92 -1.26 21.79
C LEU A 876 -49.36 -2.46 22.66
N GLY A 877 -50.48 -2.35 23.39
CA GLY A 877 -51.02 -3.42 24.23
C GLY A 877 -50.22 -3.73 25.52
N LEU A 878 -49.28 -2.87 25.90
CA LEU A 878 -48.33 -3.07 27.00
C LEU A 878 -48.90 -2.77 28.41
N MET A 879 -50.17 -2.36 28.51
CA MET A 879 -50.82 -1.96 29.77
C MET A 879 -50.74 -3.00 30.91
N LYS A 880 -50.61 -4.30 30.59
CA LYS A 880 -50.41 -5.36 31.59
C LYS A 880 -49.04 -5.33 32.26
N GLU A 881 -48.02 -4.86 31.56
CA GLU A 881 -46.65 -4.73 32.07
C GLU A 881 -46.49 -3.40 32.80
N LEU A 882 -47.14 -2.34 32.31
CA LEU A 882 -47.25 -1.04 32.99
C LEU A 882 -47.79 -1.19 34.42
N LEU A 883 -48.84 -2.02 34.60
CA LEU A 883 -49.44 -2.31 35.92
C LEU A 883 -48.55 -3.17 36.85
N LYS A 884 -47.36 -3.62 36.42
CA LYS A 884 -46.39 -4.29 37.30
C LYS A 884 -45.33 -3.33 37.86
N LEU A 885 -45.26 -2.10 37.36
CA LEU A 885 -44.24 -1.13 37.76
C LEU A 885 -44.53 -0.53 39.16
N PRO A 886 -43.49 -0.19 39.95
CA PRO A 886 -43.65 0.42 41.26
C PRO A 886 -43.96 1.92 41.14
N LEU A 887 -45.24 2.24 40.86
CA LEU A 887 -45.75 3.60 40.71
C LEU A 887 -45.78 4.37 42.05
N GLU A 888 -45.39 5.64 42.05
CA GLU A 888 -45.55 6.59 43.17
C GLU A 888 -46.95 7.23 43.16
N LEU A 889 -47.38 7.81 44.29
CA LEU A 889 -48.77 8.29 44.48
C LEU A 889 -49.23 9.28 43.38
N ALA A 890 -48.41 10.23 42.96
CA ALA A 890 -48.75 11.18 41.90
C ALA A 890 -48.92 10.48 40.53
N GLU A 891 -48.05 9.53 40.22
CA GLU A 891 -48.07 8.74 38.98
C GLU A 891 -49.30 7.82 38.94
N GLN A 892 -49.67 7.25 40.10
CA GLN A 892 -50.88 6.46 40.30
C GLN A 892 -52.13 7.30 40.07
N GLU A 893 -52.19 8.53 40.59
CA GLU A 893 -53.33 9.44 40.33
C GLU A 893 -53.44 9.79 38.84
N CYS A 894 -52.33 10.07 38.15
CA CYS A 894 -52.34 10.31 36.71
C CYS A 894 -52.84 9.10 35.91
N LEU A 895 -52.40 7.88 36.25
CA LEU A 895 -52.90 6.64 35.63
C LEU A 895 -54.40 6.43 35.92
N GLN A 896 -54.85 6.71 37.14
CA GLN A 896 -56.27 6.60 37.53
C GLN A 896 -57.14 7.63 36.79
N ARG A 897 -56.68 8.89 36.63
CA ARG A 897 -57.34 9.92 35.81
C ARG A 897 -57.44 9.48 34.36
N PHE A 898 -56.34 8.97 33.78
CA PHE A 898 -56.31 8.46 32.41
C PHE A 898 -57.32 7.32 32.19
N LEU A 899 -57.26 6.25 33.01
CA LEU A 899 -58.16 5.10 32.87
C LEU A 899 -59.64 5.41 33.15
N GLN A 900 -59.94 6.50 33.87
CA GLN A 900 -61.30 7.00 34.05
C GLN A 900 -61.77 7.83 32.84
N ASN A 901 -60.93 8.73 32.34
CA ASN A 901 -61.26 9.69 31.28
C ASN A 901 -61.30 9.06 29.87
N THR A 902 -60.32 8.20 29.54
CA THR A 902 -60.19 7.57 28.21
C THR A 902 -61.32 6.55 27.92
N GLY A 903 -62.07 6.15 28.95
CA GLY A 903 -63.28 5.35 28.80
C GLY A 903 -63.04 3.91 28.34
N GLY A 904 -64.14 3.22 27.97
CA GLY A 904 -64.12 1.82 27.54
C GLY A 904 -64.17 0.80 28.68
N PHE A 905 -64.65 -0.42 28.37
CA PHE A 905 -64.79 -1.51 29.36
C PHE A 905 -63.44 -2.01 29.85
N GLN A 906 -62.48 -2.20 28.93
CA GLN A 906 -61.16 -2.76 29.23
C GLN A 906 -60.36 -1.87 30.21
N ASN A 907 -60.38 -0.55 30.01
CA ASN A 907 -59.70 0.41 30.90
C ASN A 907 -60.32 0.42 32.32
N ARG A 908 -61.64 0.22 32.44
CA ARG A 908 -62.30 0.07 33.74
C ARG A 908 -61.96 -1.25 34.44
N GLU A 909 -61.71 -2.32 33.69
CA GLU A 909 -61.20 -3.57 34.27
C GLU A 909 -59.72 -3.46 34.68
N LEU A 910 -58.88 -2.78 33.90
CA LEU A 910 -57.49 -2.47 34.26
C LEU A 910 -57.41 -1.60 35.53
N LEU A 911 -58.26 -0.56 35.63
CA LEU A 911 -58.36 0.30 36.82
C LEU A 911 -58.82 -0.49 38.07
N MET A 912 -59.73 -1.43 37.91
CA MET A 912 -60.18 -2.32 38.98
C MET A 912 -59.08 -3.30 39.42
N VAL A 913 -58.24 -3.80 38.50
CA VAL A 913 -57.04 -4.59 38.82
C VAL A 913 -56.02 -3.75 39.59
N HIS A 914 -55.75 -2.51 39.15
CA HIS A 914 -54.87 -1.55 39.83
C HIS A 914 -55.30 -1.32 41.28
N TYR A 915 -56.58 -1.03 41.53
CA TYR A 915 -57.10 -0.89 42.90
C TYR A 915 -56.94 -2.16 43.75
N LEU A 916 -57.06 -3.36 43.16
CA LEU A 916 -56.84 -4.62 43.88
C LEU A 916 -55.36 -4.83 44.25
N GLN A 917 -54.43 -4.51 43.34
CA GLN A 917 -52.98 -4.59 43.60
C GLN A 917 -52.55 -3.66 44.75
N GLN A 918 -53.21 -2.52 44.89
CA GLN A 918 -52.96 -1.53 45.95
C GLN A 918 -53.66 -1.82 47.29
N ALA A 919 -54.39 -2.94 47.42
CA ALA A 919 -55.31 -3.20 48.54
C ALA A 919 -56.42 -2.13 48.73
N ASN A 920 -56.71 -1.32 47.71
CA ASN A 920 -57.78 -0.33 47.66
C ASN A 920 -59.14 -0.99 47.34
N TYR A 921 -59.55 -1.94 48.20
CA TYR A 921 -60.66 -2.84 47.93
C TYR A 921 -62.04 -2.15 47.85
N VAL A 922 -62.26 -1.03 48.56
CA VAL A 922 -63.56 -0.33 48.56
C VAL A 922 -63.86 0.31 47.19
N PRO A 923 -62.97 1.13 46.58
CA PRO A 923 -63.09 1.56 45.19
C PRO A 923 -63.25 0.40 44.19
N ALA A 924 -62.49 -0.69 44.32
CA ALA A 924 -62.59 -1.84 43.43
C ALA A 924 -63.99 -2.50 43.46
N LEU A 925 -64.58 -2.63 44.65
CA LEU A 925 -65.92 -3.19 44.84
C LEU A 925 -67.02 -2.25 44.30
N GLN A 926 -66.92 -0.94 44.55
CA GLN A 926 -67.86 0.06 44.04
C GLN A 926 -67.80 0.17 42.50
N LEU A 927 -66.60 0.13 41.92
CA LEU A 927 -66.39 0.10 40.47
C LEU A 927 -66.99 -1.16 39.84
N ASN A 928 -66.80 -2.34 40.44
CA ASN A 928 -67.42 -3.56 39.92
C ASN A 928 -68.96 -3.57 40.07
N GLN A 929 -69.53 -3.00 41.13
CA GLN A 929 -70.99 -2.80 41.18
C GLN A 929 -71.49 -1.88 40.06
N THR A 930 -70.73 -0.82 39.76
CA THR A 930 -71.04 0.09 38.65
C THR A 930 -70.91 -0.62 37.31
N LEU A 931 -69.94 -1.53 37.13
CA LEU A 931 -69.84 -2.39 35.94
C LEU A 931 -70.95 -3.44 35.87
N LYS A 932 -71.43 -4.00 36.99
CA LYS A 932 -72.59 -4.93 37.02
C LYS A 932 -73.88 -4.28 36.52
N VAL A 933 -74.15 -3.04 36.93
CA VAL A 933 -75.37 -2.32 36.54
C VAL A 933 -75.41 -1.98 35.04
N ASN A 934 -74.24 -1.85 34.40
CA ASN A 934 -74.10 -1.52 32.98
C ASN A 934 -73.97 -2.75 32.05
N LEU A 935 -74.24 -3.98 32.54
CA LEU A 935 -74.10 -5.22 31.77
C LEU A 935 -75.44 -5.93 31.54
N ALA A 936 -76.12 -5.57 30.45
CA ALA A 936 -77.16 -6.39 29.83
C ALA A 936 -76.51 -7.27 28.73
N ASP A 937 -75.82 -8.34 29.17
CA ASP A 937 -74.91 -9.14 28.33
C ASP A 937 -75.61 -9.88 27.17
N ARG A 938 -75.01 -9.84 25.97
CA ARG A 938 -75.33 -10.71 24.82
C ARG A 938 -74.17 -11.61 24.36
N ASP A 939 -72.94 -11.42 24.85
CA ASP A 939 -71.77 -12.22 24.47
C ASP A 939 -71.39 -13.22 25.59
N PRO A 940 -71.36 -14.55 25.32
CA PRO A 940 -70.97 -15.54 26.33
C PRO A 940 -69.54 -15.37 26.86
N LYS A 941 -68.57 -14.88 26.07
CA LYS A 941 -67.19 -14.67 26.51
C LYS A 941 -67.05 -13.47 27.44
N MET A 942 -67.86 -12.42 27.26
CA MET A 942 -67.91 -11.31 28.22
C MET A 942 -68.63 -11.71 29.50
N LYS A 943 -69.68 -12.53 29.40
CA LYS A 943 -70.40 -13.10 30.54
C LYS A 943 -69.52 -14.02 31.41
N GLU A 944 -68.65 -14.83 30.80
CA GLU A 944 -67.69 -15.66 31.53
C GLU A 944 -66.63 -14.82 32.28
N ARG A 945 -66.08 -13.79 31.63
CA ARG A 945 -65.14 -12.85 32.25
C ARG A 945 -65.79 -12.07 33.39
N SER A 946 -67.01 -11.56 33.19
CA SER A 946 -67.75 -10.81 34.21
C SER A 946 -68.12 -11.70 35.40
N ASN A 947 -68.50 -12.97 35.18
CA ASN A 947 -68.69 -13.97 36.24
C ASN A 947 -67.41 -14.23 37.05
N THR A 948 -66.27 -14.46 36.36
CA THR A 948 -64.97 -14.69 37.00
C THR A 948 -64.54 -13.49 37.86
N ARG A 949 -64.63 -12.28 37.29
CA ARG A 949 -64.38 -10.99 37.97
C ARG A 949 -65.27 -10.82 39.21
N ASN A 950 -66.56 -11.15 39.07
CA ASN A 950 -67.53 -11.08 40.15
C ASN A 950 -67.25 -12.10 41.27
N SER A 951 -66.76 -13.29 40.93
CA SER A 951 -66.36 -14.30 41.90
C SER A 951 -65.14 -13.83 42.72
N ILE A 952 -64.07 -13.40 42.06
CA ILE A 952 -62.83 -12.91 42.70
C ILE A 952 -63.15 -11.79 43.69
N LEU A 953 -63.87 -10.75 43.26
CA LEU A 953 -64.21 -9.62 44.12
C LEU A 953 -65.18 -9.98 45.25
N ASN A 954 -66.05 -10.98 45.06
CA ASN A 954 -66.90 -11.48 46.14
C ASN A 954 -66.07 -12.19 47.23
N GLN A 955 -64.99 -12.91 46.87
CA GLN A 955 -64.08 -13.49 47.87
C GLN A 955 -63.34 -12.40 48.65
N TYR A 956 -62.75 -11.38 47.97
CA TYR A 956 -62.15 -10.24 48.67
C TYR A 956 -63.16 -9.55 49.62
N GLY A 957 -64.39 -9.29 49.15
CA GLY A 957 -65.44 -8.68 49.97
C GLY A 957 -65.80 -9.46 51.24
N LYS A 958 -65.65 -10.79 51.26
CA LYS A 958 -65.84 -11.62 52.47
C LYS A 958 -64.72 -11.51 53.49
N VAL A 959 -63.49 -11.19 53.06
CA VAL A 959 -62.32 -11.03 53.93
C VAL A 959 -62.30 -9.65 54.60
N LEU A 960 -62.84 -8.62 53.96
CA LEU A 960 -62.84 -7.25 54.49
C LEU A 960 -63.56 -7.09 55.84
N PRO A 961 -63.06 -6.24 56.75
CA PRO A 961 -63.78 -5.82 57.96
C PRO A 961 -65.20 -5.33 57.69
N ARG A 962 -66.10 -5.59 58.66
CA ARG A 962 -67.56 -5.34 58.53
C ARG A 962 -67.93 -3.89 58.19
N VAL A 963 -67.09 -2.92 58.59
CA VAL A 963 -67.25 -1.49 58.28
C VAL A 963 -66.88 -1.17 56.83
N GLN A 964 -65.74 -1.65 56.33
CA GLN A 964 -65.35 -1.47 54.92
C GLN A 964 -66.32 -2.18 53.97
N ARG A 965 -66.83 -3.36 54.37
CA ARG A 965 -67.86 -4.08 53.62
C ARG A 965 -69.18 -3.31 53.53
N LYS A 966 -69.54 -2.54 54.55
CA LYS A 966 -70.67 -1.58 54.51
C LYS A 966 -70.38 -0.43 53.56
N LEU A 967 -69.25 0.27 53.71
CA LEU A 967 -68.81 1.35 52.80
C LEU A 967 -68.73 0.94 51.32
N ALA A 968 -68.45 -0.34 51.04
CA ALA A 968 -68.42 -0.88 49.69
C ALA A 968 -69.79 -1.22 49.09
N VAL A 969 -70.87 -1.30 49.89
CA VAL A 969 -72.20 -1.79 49.47
C VAL A 969 -73.31 -0.76 49.71
N GLU A 970 -73.23 0.00 50.80
CA GLU A 970 -74.07 1.15 51.06
C GLU A 970 -73.62 2.31 50.16
N ARG A 971 -74.21 2.40 48.95
CA ARG A 971 -74.31 3.70 48.26
C ARG A 971 -74.89 4.68 49.27
N ALA A 972 -74.15 5.74 49.58
CA ALA A 972 -74.60 6.75 50.52
C ALA A 972 -75.91 7.38 50.00
N LYS A 973 -77.04 6.98 50.59
CA LYS A 973 -78.26 7.78 50.51
C LYS A 973 -77.92 9.14 51.13
N PRO A 974 -78.16 10.28 50.47
CA PRO A 974 -77.85 11.57 51.04
C PRO A 974 -78.76 11.80 52.25
N TYR A 975 -78.21 11.64 53.45
CA TYR A 975 -78.85 12.08 54.68
C TYR A 975 -78.90 13.61 54.66
N GLN A 976 -80.05 14.16 54.25
CA GLN A 976 -80.35 15.57 54.37
C GLN A 976 -80.46 15.94 55.85
N HIS A 977 -79.38 16.47 56.43
CA HIS A 977 -79.44 17.20 57.68
C HIS A 977 -79.31 18.71 57.41
N PRO A 978 -80.16 19.56 58.02
CA PRO A 978 -80.06 21.01 57.90
C PRO A 978 -78.73 21.56 58.45
N ALA A 979 -78.36 22.76 57.99
CA ALA A 979 -77.06 23.38 58.20
C ALA A 979 -76.56 23.41 59.67
N THR A 980 -75.59 22.54 59.99
CA THR A 980 -74.70 22.71 61.14
C THR A 980 -73.42 23.42 60.70
N ILE A 981 -73.32 24.71 61.03
CA ILE A 981 -72.19 25.57 60.68
C ILE A 981 -70.98 25.22 61.56
N HIS A 982 -70.23 24.19 61.16
CA HIS A 982 -68.94 23.88 61.79
C HIS A 982 -67.84 24.77 61.22
N ARG A 983 -67.55 25.83 61.99
CA ARG A 983 -66.50 26.83 61.75
C ARG A 983 -65.12 26.20 61.85
N GLU A 984 -64.49 25.91 60.70
CA GLU A 984 -63.11 25.40 60.67
C GLU A 984 -62.13 26.47 61.17
N VAL A 985 -61.40 26.17 62.26
CA VAL A 985 -60.39 27.04 62.85
C VAL A 985 -59.00 26.45 62.59
N LYS A 986 -58.18 27.14 61.80
CA LYS A 986 -56.80 26.71 61.50
C LYS A 986 -55.84 26.99 62.66
N ARG A 987 -55.29 25.94 63.28
CA ARG A 987 -53.87 25.74 63.71
C ARG A 987 -53.76 24.62 64.76
N PRO A 988 -52.55 24.06 65.02
CA PRO A 988 -51.29 24.14 64.27
C PRO A 988 -50.72 22.75 63.87
N GLN A 989 -49.70 22.72 63.01
CA GLN A 989 -48.85 21.54 62.83
C GLN A 989 -47.75 21.48 63.90
N PRO A 990 -47.36 20.29 64.40
CA PRO A 990 -46.20 20.13 65.29
C PRO A 990 -44.88 20.24 64.52
N LEU A 991 -43.86 20.84 65.15
CA LEU A 991 -42.52 20.99 64.58
C LEU A 991 -41.65 19.74 64.80
N SER A 992 -40.85 19.45 63.77
CA SER A 992 -40.07 18.23 63.55
C SER A 992 -39.03 17.86 64.61
N THR A 993 -38.58 16.60 64.58
CA THR A 993 -37.25 16.23 65.06
C THR A 993 -36.61 15.14 64.19
N VAL A 994 -35.98 15.55 63.09
CA VAL A 994 -34.95 14.75 62.38
C VAL A 994 -33.73 15.64 62.23
N ALA A 995 -32.61 15.24 62.84
CA ALA A 995 -31.37 15.98 62.75
C ALA A 995 -30.73 15.77 61.37
N LYS A 996 -30.56 16.84 60.59
CA LYS A 996 -29.65 16.81 59.43
C LYS A 996 -28.21 16.74 59.93
N ARG A 997 -27.44 15.73 59.49
CA ARG A 997 -25.98 15.84 59.45
C ARG A 997 -25.59 16.79 58.32
N SER A 998 -24.59 17.63 58.56
CA SER A 998 -24.13 18.66 57.63
C SER A 998 -23.06 18.15 56.66
N ALA A 999 -22.99 18.79 55.50
CA ALA A 999 -21.81 18.86 54.65
C ALA A 999 -21.68 20.31 54.17
N SER A 1000 -20.63 21.06 54.45
CA SER A 1000 -19.49 20.85 55.37
C SER A 1000 -19.59 21.74 56.62
N GLU A 1001 -18.53 21.85 57.41
CA GLU A 1001 -18.51 22.69 58.62
C GLU A 1001 -18.49 24.18 58.29
N ASN A 1002 -19.61 24.87 58.55
CA ASN A 1002 -19.61 26.28 58.95
C ASN A 1002 -20.89 26.59 59.76
N VAL A 1003 -20.75 27.39 60.82
CA VAL A 1003 -21.78 27.50 61.87
C VAL A 1003 -22.90 28.47 61.47
N MET A 1004 -24.12 27.97 61.28
CA MET A 1004 -25.29 28.84 61.12
C MET A 1004 -25.69 29.47 62.47
N THR A 1005 -25.62 30.79 62.55
CA THR A 1005 -25.96 31.54 63.77
C THR A 1005 -27.47 31.59 64.03
N ARG A 1006 -27.84 31.65 65.31
CA ARG A 1006 -29.23 31.52 65.80
C ARG A 1006 -30.23 32.51 65.15
N ALA A 1007 -29.76 33.69 64.73
CA ALA A 1007 -30.57 34.69 64.04
C ALA A 1007 -30.99 34.28 62.61
N ALA A 1008 -30.12 33.60 61.86
CA ALA A 1008 -30.40 33.18 60.48
C ALA A 1008 -31.52 32.12 60.41
N PHE A 1009 -31.63 31.26 61.42
CA PHE A 1009 -32.75 30.34 61.58
C PHE A 1009 -34.06 31.08 61.88
N ILE A 1010 -34.03 32.05 62.81
CA ILE A 1010 -35.22 32.83 63.21
C ILE A 1010 -35.79 33.61 62.02
N ASN A 1011 -34.95 34.26 61.20
CA ASN A 1011 -35.42 35.02 60.04
C ASN A 1011 -36.07 34.14 58.96
N ASN A 1012 -35.56 32.92 58.74
CA ASN A 1012 -36.20 31.95 57.83
C ASN A 1012 -37.57 31.49 58.35
N VAL A 1013 -37.74 31.35 59.66
CA VAL A 1013 -39.04 31.01 60.27
C VAL A 1013 -40.03 32.19 60.16
N LEU A 1014 -39.58 33.43 60.37
CA LEU A 1014 -40.41 34.63 60.25
C LEU A 1014 -40.93 34.82 58.81
N SER A 1015 -40.07 34.69 57.79
CA SER A 1015 -40.48 34.78 56.38
C SER A 1015 -41.56 33.75 56.01
N LYS A 1016 -41.50 32.53 56.58
CA LYS A 1016 -42.51 31.48 56.36
C LYS A 1016 -43.82 31.66 57.15
N ILE A 1017 -43.91 32.69 58.00
CA ILE A 1017 -45.13 33.02 58.75
C ILE A 1017 -45.98 34.07 58.00
N GLU A 1018 -45.37 34.96 57.22
CA GLU A 1018 -46.10 35.98 56.43
C GLU A 1018 -46.91 35.36 55.28
N GLU A 1019 -46.38 34.32 54.61
CA GLU A 1019 -47.07 33.59 53.52
C GLU A 1019 -48.42 32.96 53.92
N VAL A 1020 -48.75 32.90 55.21
CA VAL A 1020 -49.93 32.20 55.73
C VAL A 1020 -51.17 33.11 55.83
N TRP A 1021 -51.05 34.43 55.66
CA TRP A 1021 -52.09 35.37 56.16
C TRP A 1021 -52.97 36.12 55.16
N VAL A 1022 -52.59 36.31 53.88
CA VAL A 1022 -53.48 36.93 52.88
C VAL A 1022 -53.46 36.18 51.55
N GLY A 1023 -54.65 35.86 51.07
CA GLY A 1023 -54.88 35.51 49.68
C GLY A 1023 -56.32 35.79 49.27
N LYS A 1024 -56.55 36.89 48.53
CA LYS A 1024 -57.61 37.03 47.52
C LYS A 1024 -57.60 38.40 46.81
N ASN A 1025 -57.94 38.32 45.51
CA ASN A 1025 -58.55 39.34 44.65
C ASN A 1025 -57.71 40.51 44.08
N THR A 1026 -58.13 40.88 42.86
CA THR A 1026 -57.98 42.16 42.14
C THR A 1026 -56.59 42.64 41.66
N THR A 1027 -56.54 42.83 40.35
CA THR A 1027 -55.69 43.78 39.59
C THR A 1027 -56.15 45.25 39.85
N PRO A 1028 -55.47 46.32 39.36
CA PRO A 1028 -54.33 46.35 38.42
C PRO A 1028 -53.15 47.28 38.83
N ASP A 1029 -52.15 47.35 37.93
CA ASP A 1029 -51.26 48.49 37.61
C ASP A 1029 -50.20 49.03 38.60
N SER A 1030 -49.27 49.77 37.98
CA SER A 1030 -48.25 50.70 38.54
C SER A 1030 -46.92 50.14 39.10
N SER A 1031 -45.87 50.31 38.27
CA SER A 1031 -44.51 50.71 38.72
C SER A 1031 -44.52 52.17 39.26
N PRO A 1032 -43.49 52.76 39.94
CA PRO A 1032 -42.05 52.43 39.81
C PRO A 1032 -41.08 52.69 41.02
N PHE A 1033 -39.78 52.42 40.80
CA PHE A 1033 -38.57 53.18 41.24
C PHE A 1033 -38.13 53.37 42.72
N LYS A 1034 -36.98 52.73 43.04
CA LYS A 1034 -35.66 53.30 43.49
C LYS A 1034 -35.41 53.95 44.88
N ARG A 1035 -34.14 53.74 45.33
CA ARG A 1035 -33.31 54.45 46.36
C ARG A 1035 -33.71 54.20 47.84
N TYR A 1036 -32.82 54.23 48.83
CA TYR A 1036 -31.48 54.84 49.01
C TYR A 1036 -30.35 53.78 49.24
N TYR A 1037 -29.04 53.95 48.96
CA TYR A 1037 -28.02 54.95 49.42
C TYR A 1037 -27.72 54.87 50.96
N THR A 1038 -26.49 54.77 51.50
CA THR A 1038 -25.14 54.23 51.10
C THR A 1038 -24.13 54.45 52.27
N LYS A 1039 -22.86 54.00 52.12
CA LYS A 1039 -21.68 54.17 53.02
C LYS A 1039 -21.60 53.15 54.18
N LEU A 1040 -20.42 52.76 54.68
CA LEU A 1040 -19.03 53.24 54.53
C LEU A 1040 -18.13 52.15 53.85
N LEU A 1041 -17.10 52.48 53.06
CA LEU A 1041 -15.64 52.59 53.39
C LEU A 1041 -15.08 51.37 54.16
N ASP A 1042 -13.88 50.83 53.93
CA ASP A 1042 -12.72 51.18 53.06
C ASP A 1042 -11.80 49.91 52.98
N LEU A 1043 -11.13 49.51 51.89
CA LEU A 1043 -9.78 49.88 51.37
C LEU A 1043 -9.44 48.83 50.25
N VAL A 1044 -9.00 49.14 49.02
CA VAL A 1044 -7.66 49.60 48.55
C VAL A 1044 -6.65 48.47 48.18
N VAL A 1045 -6.37 48.38 46.87
CA VAL A 1045 -5.11 47.97 46.19
C VAL A 1045 -4.83 46.49 45.79
N GLN A 1046 -4.49 46.35 44.50
CA GLN A 1046 -3.93 45.23 43.71
C GLN A 1046 -2.39 45.12 43.93
N PRO A 1047 -1.61 44.08 43.49
CA PRO A 1047 -1.60 43.56 42.11
C PRO A 1047 -1.19 42.07 41.92
N SER A 1048 -0.83 41.72 40.67
CA SER A 1048 -0.48 40.39 40.15
C SER A 1048 1.03 40.09 40.16
N SER A 1049 1.41 38.80 40.26
CA SER A 1049 2.39 38.14 39.36
C SER A 1049 2.75 36.69 39.76
N HIS A 1050 2.83 35.82 38.74
CA HIS A 1050 3.81 34.75 38.48
C HIS A 1050 4.25 33.64 39.49
N ASN A 1051 4.44 32.46 38.88
CA ASN A 1051 5.39 31.35 39.18
C ASN A 1051 5.07 30.28 40.26
N SER A 1052 5.47 29.05 39.93
CA SER A 1052 5.65 27.87 40.79
C SER A 1052 7.08 27.84 41.40
N PRO A 1053 7.35 27.01 42.44
CA PRO A 1053 7.95 25.68 42.21
C PRO A 1053 7.52 24.60 43.26
N GLU A 1054 8.40 23.65 43.61
CA GLU A 1054 8.07 22.31 44.15
C GLU A 1054 8.57 21.98 45.58
N SER A 1055 8.01 20.90 46.15
CA SER A 1055 8.70 19.83 46.95
C SER A 1055 8.91 19.91 48.48
N THR A 1056 9.10 18.71 49.08
CA THR A 1056 9.55 18.36 50.48
C THR A 1056 8.56 18.56 51.65
N ASN A 1057 8.54 17.77 52.75
CA ASN A 1057 9.11 16.43 53.02
C ASN A 1057 8.41 15.67 54.21
N LEU A 1058 8.84 14.40 54.39
CA LEU A 1058 8.59 13.36 55.44
C LEU A 1058 8.68 13.80 56.94
N PRO A 1059 8.38 12.96 57.98
CA PRO A 1059 8.15 11.48 58.02
C PRO A 1059 6.87 11.02 58.78
N GLY A 1060 6.56 9.73 59.03
CA GLY A 1060 7.12 8.47 58.49
C GLY A 1060 7.36 7.32 59.51
N THR A 1061 6.90 6.10 59.18
CA THR A 1061 7.18 4.76 59.80
C THR A 1061 6.58 4.42 61.19
N PRO A 1062 6.53 3.12 61.57
CA PRO A 1062 6.64 1.86 60.81
C PRO A 1062 5.24 1.21 60.65
N THR A 1063 4.93 -0.06 60.30
CA THR A 1063 5.53 -1.36 59.85
C THR A 1063 4.33 -2.15 59.23
N ARG A 1064 4.32 -3.33 58.57
CA ARG A 1064 5.15 -4.37 57.90
C ARG A 1064 4.07 -5.29 57.24
N SER A 1065 4.19 -6.10 56.19
CA SER A 1065 5.09 -6.41 55.06
C SER A 1065 4.31 -7.42 54.17
N ILE A 1066 4.61 -7.73 52.90
CA ILE A 1066 5.81 -7.53 52.07
C ILE A 1066 5.40 -7.17 50.61
N THR A 1067 6.31 -7.24 49.63
CA THR A 1067 6.12 -6.78 48.25
C THR A 1067 6.75 -7.71 47.21
N SER A 1068 6.22 -7.74 45.98
CA SER A 1068 7.01 -7.89 44.74
C SER A 1068 6.19 -7.68 43.47
N TRP A 1069 6.73 -7.26 42.32
CA TRP A 1069 7.89 -6.39 41.97
C TRP A 1069 7.59 -5.89 40.53
N ALA A 1070 8.28 -4.87 40.00
CA ALA A 1070 8.04 -4.36 38.63
C ALA A 1070 9.07 -4.89 37.61
N GLY A 1071 8.64 -5.19 36.37
CA GLY A 1071 9.51 -5.57 35.25
C GLY A 1071 8.72 -6.05 34.01
N PRO A 1072 9.18 -5.87 32.75
CA PRO A 1072 8.25 -5.82 31.60
C PRO A 1072 8.54 -6.78 30.41
N LYS A 1073 7.56 -6.85 29.49
CA LYS A 1073 7.57 -7.40 28.11
C LYS A 1073 7.67 -8.94 27.93
N SER A 1074 6.59 -9.56 27.43
CA SER A 1074 6.64 -10.69 26.48
C SER A 1074 5.32 -10.82 25.69
N VAL A 1075 5.25 -11.76 24.73
CA VAL A 1075 4.21 -11.91 23.70
C VAL A 1075 3.49 -13.27 23.83
N SER A 1076 2.35 -13.45 23.14
CA SER A 1076 1.54 -14.68 22.97
C SER A 1076 0.64 -15.06 24.17
N LYS A 1077 -0.50 -15.76 24.02
CA LYS A 1077 -0.91 -16.75 23.00
C LYS A 1077 -2.40 -16.69 22.62
N ALA A 1078 -2.75 -17.33 21.51
CA ALA A 1078 -4.10 -17.83 21.23
C ALA A 1078 -4.30 -19.27 21.76
N PRO A 1079 -5.54 -19.75 21.93
CA PRO A 1079 -5.86 -21.17 22.07
C PRO A 1079 -6.43 -21.75 20.77
N GLU A 1080 -5.76 -22.74 20.19
CA GLU A 1080 -6.36 -23.62 19.17
C GLU A 1080 -7.23 -24.69 19.84
N LEU A 1081 -8.38 -25.04 19.27
CA LEU A 1081 -8.92 -26.42 19.14
C LEU A 1081 -10.36 -26.44 18.58
N SER A 1082 -10.50 -26.33 17.25
CA SER A 1082 -11.70 -26.75 16.53
C SER A 1082 -11.36 -27.02 15.06
N LEU A 1083 -11.16 -28.30 14.71
CA LEU A 1083 -10.72 -28.76 13.39
C LEU A 1083 -11.89 -29.43 12.65
N LEU A 1084 -11.88 -29.39 11.31
CA LEU A 1084 -12.74 -30.10 10.36
C LEU A 1084 -14.21 -29.65 10.23
N GLN A 1085 -14.50 -28.84 9.20
CA GLN A 1085 -15.51 -29.18 8.18
C GLN A 1085 -15.42 -28.23 6.95
N THR A 1086 -15.64 -28.77 5.76
CA THR A 1086 -15.61 -28.03 4.47
C THR A 1086 -16.82 -28.39 3.59
N PRO A 1087 -17.58 -27.39 3.10
CA PRO A 1087 -18.49 -27.52 1.96
C PRO A 1087 -17.91 -26.78 0.73
N GLN A 1088 -17.57 -27.48 -0.36
CA GLN A 1088 -18.44 -27.82 -1.51
C GLN A 1088 -18.41 -26.78 -2.64
N VAL A 1089 -17.84 -27.19 -3.79
CA VAL A 1089 -17.79 -26.42 -5.04
C VAL A 1089 -19.02 -26.74 -5.90
N VAL A 1090 -19.68 -25.73 -6.48
CA VAL A 1090 -20.77 -25.91 -7.45
C VAL A 1090 -20.44 -25.16 -8.75
N LYS A 1091 -20.34 -25.89 -9.86
CA LYS A 1091 -20.17 -25.32 -11.21
C LYS A 1091 -21.50 -24.74 -11.72
N ARG A 1092 -21.45 -23.61 -12.41
CA ARG A 1092 -22.50 -23.15 -13.34
C ARG A 1092 -21.87 -22.75 -14.67
N ALA A 1093 -22.60 -22.98 -15.76
CA ALA A 1093 -22.15 -22.73 -17.13
C ALA A 1093 -23.30 -22.17 -17.98
N ARG A 1094 -22.96 -21.27 -18.92
CA ARG A 1094 -23.73 -20.67 -20.05
C ARG A 1094 -23.13 -19.26 -20.30
N ALA A 1095 -23.11 -18.71 -21.52
CA ALA A 1095 -23.37 -19.26 -22.85
C ALA A 1095 -22.67 -18.38 -23.91
N LEU A 1096 -22.58 -18.85 -25.15
CA LEU A 1096 -21.96 -18.13 -26.28
C LEU A 1096 -22.88 -17.02 -26.83
N ALA A 1097 -22.29 -15.87 -27.15
CA ALA A 1097 -22.78 -14.91 -28.14
C ALA A 1097 -21.59 -14.16 -28.74
N SER A 1098 -21.57 -13.93 -30.06
CA SER A 1098 -20.44 -13.34 -30.79
C SER A 1098 -20.80 -11.98 -31.40
N GLY A 1099 -19.83 -11.05 -31.39
CA GLY A 1099 -19.90 -9.73 -32.03
C GLY A 1099 -18.51 -9.26 -32.48
N PRO A 1100 -18.39 -8.43 -33.53
CA PRO A 1100 -17.12 -8.14 -34.18
C PRO A 1100 -16.27 -7.09 -33.46
N VAL A 1101 -14.95 -7.24 -33.57
CA VAL A 1101 -13.93 -6.32 -33.05
C VAL A 1101 -13.62 -5.22 -34.08
N PHE A 1102 -13.46 -3.97 -33.61
CA PHE A 1102 -12.79 -2.90 -34.34
C PHE A 1102 -11.51 -2.50 -33.58
N SER A 1103 -10.42 -2.27 -34.31
CA SER A 1103 -9.09 -1.98 -33.75
C SER A 1103 -8.84 -0.48 -33.55
N ALA A 1104 -8.07 -0.14 -32.52
CA ALA A 1104 -7.62 1.24 -32.26
C ALA A 1104 -6.19 1.28 -31.71
N PHE A 1105 -5.26 1.70 -32.57
CA PHE A 1105 -3.97 2.39 -32.28
C PHE A 1105 -3.09 1.91 -31.11
N THR A 1106 -2.10 1.09 -31.45
CA THR A 1106 -0.79 1.05 -30.76
C THR A 1106 0.08 2.27 -31.14
N PRO A 1107 0.96 2.75 -30.24
CA PRO A 1107 2.05 3.65 -30.61
C PRO A 1107 3.07 2.95 -31.52
N GLN A 1108 3.79 3.71 -32.35
CA GLN A 1108 4.52 3.14 -33.50
C GLN A 1108 5.82 2.41 -33.15
N SER A 1109 6.13 1.42 -33.99
CA SER A 1109 7.35 0.63 -34.02
C SER A 1109 8.64 1.46 -33.95
N ILE A 1110 9.55 1.07 -33.05
CA ILE A 1110 10.83 1.73 -32.79
C ILE A 1110 11.80 1.69 -34.00
N LEU A 1111 11.61 0.74 -34.94
CA LEU A 1111 12.36 0.68 -36.20
C LEU A 1111 11.59 1.35 -37.35
N ARG A 1112 11.87 2.64 -37.64
CA ARG A 1112 11.31 3.36 -38.79
C ARG A 1112 12.12 3.13 -40.07
N SER A 1113 11.62 2.23 -40.93
CA SER A 1113 12.08 2.11 -42.32
C SER A 1113 11.86 3.43 -43.09
N SER A 1114 12.87 3.86 -43.85
CA SER A 1114 12.89 5.18 -44.49
C SER A 1114 12.23 5.19 -45.87
N LEU A 1115 10.98 5.66 -45.95
CA LEU A 1115 10.33 6.02 -47.21
C LEU A 1115 9.98 7.52 -47.21
N ARG A 1116 10.66 8.29 -48.06
CA ARG A 1116 10.32 9.71 -48.30
C ARG A 1116 9.15 9.81 -49.29
N PRO A 1117 8.18 10.71 -49.08
CA PRO A 1117 7.10 10.92 -50.04
C PRO A 1117 7.60 11.59 -51.32
N THR A 1118 7.05 11.18 -52.47
CA THR A 1118 7.28 11.82 -53.77
C THR A 1118 6.53 13.15 -53.88
N PRO A 1119 7.16 14.25 -54.34
CA PRO A 1119 6.46 15.50 -54.60
C PRO A 1119 5.63 15.42 -55.89
N VAL A 1120 4.45 16.06 -55.89
CA VAL A 1120 3.61 16.21 -57.08
C VAL A 1120 4.19 17.29 -58.00
N ALA A 1121 4.16 17.04 -59.31
CA ALA A 1121 4.92 17.82 -60.29
C ALA A 1121 4.19 19.08 -60.80
N THR A 1122 4.98 20.09 -61.17
CA THR A 1122 4.71 21.00 -62.30
C THR A 1122 6.05 21.35 -62.99
N PRO A 1123 6.07 21.72 -64.29
CA PRO A 1123 7.27 21.53 -65.13
C PRO A 1123 8.05 22.82 -65.46
N SER A 1124 9.37 22.70 -65.70
CA SER A 1124 10.05 23.10 -66.97
C SER A 1124 11.59 23.08 -66.93
N ALA A 1125 12.19 23.06 -68.13
CA ALA A 1125 13.55 23.56 -68.47
C ALA A 1125 14.80 22.88 -67.86
N SER A 1126 15.28 21.82 -68.52
CA SER A 1126 16.72 21.52 -68.65
C SER A 1126 17.41 22.61 -69.50
N PRO A 1127 18.71 22.93 -69.30
CA PRO A 1127 19.82 22.11 -69.81
C PRO A 1127 21.02 22.00 -68.82
N GLY A 1128 22.08 21.22 -69.03
CA GLY A 1128 22.42 20.24 -70.09
C GLY A 1128 23.95 20.09 -70.28
N ARG A 1129 24.42 18.98 -70.88
CA ARG A 1129 25.84 18.55 -71.10
C ARG A 1129 26.56 18.08 -69.81
N SER A 1130 26.99 16.81 -69.68
CA SER A 1130 28.06 16.03 -70.38
C SER A 1130 29.48 16.51 -69.99
N VAL A 1131 30.46 15.64 -69.70
CA VAL A 1131 31.15 14.73 -70.65
C VAL A 1131 31.65 13.41 -69.98
N THR A 1132 31.75 12.36 -70.82
CA THR A 1132 32.09 10.91 -70.71
C THR A 1132 33.24 10.36 -69.80
N PRO A 1133 33.33 9.00 -69.60
CA PRO A 1133 34.27 8.28 -68.70
C PRO A 1133 35.58 7.82 -69.40
N PRO A 1134 36.43 6.92 -68.82
CA PRO A 1134 36.31 5.47 -69.15
C PRO A 1134 36.90 4.37 -68.19
N LEU A 1135 36.45 3.12 -68.41
CA LEU A 1135 37.15 1.80 -68.39
C LEU A 1135 37.78 1.11 -67.13
N ARG A 1136 37.26 -0.11 -66.83
CA ARG A 1136 37.86 -1.50 -66.75
C ARG A 1136 39.37 -1.69 -66.41
N SER A 1137 39.83 -2.79 -65.78
CA SER A 1137 39.51 -4.25 -65.90
C SER A 1137 39.51 -5.02 -64.54
N LYS A 1138 39.03 -6.27 -64.33
CA LYS A 1138 39.19 -7.60 -65.01
C LYS A 1138 40.66 -8.11 -64.97
N GLU A 1139 41.03 -9.39 -64.74
CA GLU A 1139 40.36 -10.71 -64.46
C GLU A 1139 41.49 -11.75 -64.05
N SER A 1140 41.40 -13.09 -63.81
CA SER A 1140 40.37 -14.17 -63.83
C SER A 1140 40.86 -15.50 -63.17
N ARG A 1141 39.94 -16.39 -62.71
CA ARG A 1141 40.01 -17.90 -62.76
C ARG A 1141 41.09 -18.63 -61.86
N ILE A 1142 41.13 -19.96 -61.59
CA ILE A 1142 40.38 -21.18 -62.05
C ILE A 1142 40.39 -22.38 -61.02
N THR A 1143 39.52 -23.38 -61.23
CA THR A 1143 39.26 -24.75 -60.63
C THR A 1143 40.21 -25.49 -59.65
N PHE A 1144 39.60 -26.35 -58.81
CA PHE A 1144 39.84 -27.83 -58.71
C PHE A 1144 38.46 -28.53 -58.57
N ILE A 1145 38.06 -29.49 -59.41
CA ILE A 1145 38.31 -30.96 -59.42
C ILE A 1145 37.66 -31.72 -58.25
N GLU A 1146 36.76 -32.63 -58.60
CA GLU A 1146 36.08 -33.61 -57.74
C GLU A 1146 36.01 -34.93 -58.55
N GLU A 1147 36.47 -36.05 -57.97
CA GLU A 1147 36.36 -37.39 -58.57
C GLU A 1147 35.26 -38.19 -57.85
N ALA A 1148 34.55 -39.02 -58.61
CA ALA A 1148 33.35 -39.71 -58.15
C ALA A 1148 33.60 -41.18 -57.82
N ASP A 1149 32.75 -41.74 -56.97
CA ASP A 1149 32.30 -43.13 -57.17
C ASP A 1149 30.88 -43.35 -56.62
N SER A 1150 30.18 -44.34 -57.16
CA SER A 1150 28.82 -44.74 -56.77
C SER A 1150 28.57 -46.21 -57.16
N PRO A 1151 27.50 -46.87 -56.66
CA PRO A 1151 26.28 -46.93 -57.52
C PRO A 1151 24.92 -47.12 -56.79
N GLU A 1152 23.84 -46.78 -57.52
CA GLU A 1152 22.55 -47.51 -57.70
C GLU A 1152 21.82 -48.22 -56.53
N ALA A 1153 20.48 -48.27 -56.42
CA ALA A 1153 19.32 -47.72 -57.16
C ALA A 1153 18.09 -47.72 -56.17
N SER A 1154 16.80 -47.49 -56.49
CA SER A 1154 16.03 -47.37 -57.75
C SER A 1154 14.77 -46.50 -57.55
N LYS A 1155 13.93 -46.31 -58.59
CA LYS A 1155 12.69 -45.50 -58.55
C LYS A 1155 11.41 -46.34 -58.73
N GLY A 1156 10.35 -45.97 -57.99
CA GLY A 1156 8.93 -46.21 -58.31
C GLY A 1156 8.05 -45.51 -57.27
N SER A 1157 7.09 -44.62 -57.58
CA SER A 1157 5.90 -44.70 -58.47
C SER A 1157 4.84 -45.70 -57.96
N VAL A 1158 3.55 -45.38 -57.82
CA VAL A 1158 2.77 -44.15 -58.13
C VAL A 1158 1.47 -44.23 -57.29
N HIS A 1159 1.00 -43.17 -56.61
CA HIS A 1159 -0.10 -42.24 -57.01
C HIS A 1159 -1.41 -42.99 -57.38
N TRP A 1160 -2.58 -42.75 -56.76
CA TRP A 1160 -3.49 -41.60 -57.05
C TRP A 1160 -4.75 -41.57 -56.16
N SER A 1161 -5.42 -40.40 -56.12
CA SER A 1161 -6.89 -40.17 -56.00
C SER A 1161 -7.64 -40.58 -54.71
N ASN A 1162 -8.76 -39.97 -54.27
CA ASN A 1162 -9.48 -38.69 -54.52
C ASN A 1162 -10.48 -38.52 -53.33
N GLY A 1163 -11.04 -37.38 -52.91
CA GLY A 1163 -10.95 -35.94 -53.26
C GLY A 1163 -11.39 -35.11 -52.02
N VAL A 1164 -11.23 -33.78 -51.93
CA VAL A 1164 -12.06 -32.73 -52.60
C VAL A 1164 -13.55 -32.96 -52.28
N THR A 1165 -14.26 -32.19 -51.43
CA THR A 1165 -14.41 -30.71 -51.32
C THR A 1165 -14.56 -30.22 -49.85
N CYS A 1166 -14.75 -28.93 -49.50
CA CYS A 1166 -14.24 -27.61 -49.93
C CYS A 1166 -14.92 -26.50 -49.07
N HIS A 1167 -14.40 -25.26 -49.08
CA HIS A 1167 -15.03 -24.00 -48.59
C HIS A 1167 -15.22 -23.82 -47.06
N PHE A 1168 -15.28 -22.60 -46.50
CA PHE A 1168 -15.04 -21.24 -47.04
C PHE A 1168 -14.39 -20.35 -45.95
N TYR A 1169 -13.81 -19.23 -46.38
CA TYR A 1169 -13.17 -18.14 -45.61
C TYR A 1169 -13.79 -17.82 -44.23
N ILE A 1170 -12.92 -17.56 -43.25
CA ILE A 1170 -12.49 -16.20 -42.86
C ILE A 1170 -10.97 -16.25 -42.66
#